data_AF-A0A9E0DG61-F1
#
_entry.id   AF-A0A9E0DG61-F1
#
_cell.length_a   1.000
_cell.length_b   1.000
_cell.length_c   1.000
_cell.angle_alpha   90.00
_cell.angle_beta   90.00
_cell.angle_gamma   90.00
#
_symmetry.space_group_name_H-M   'P 1'
#
loop_
_entity.id
_entity.type
_entity.pdbx_description
1 polymer ?
#
loop_
_entity_poly.entity_id
_entity_poly.type
_entity_poly.pdbx_seq_one_letter_code
_entity_poly.pdbx_strand_id
1 'polypeptide(L)'
;MTRISHWFKIVFVFALLFVSVCGMPVAQAAPFADEDMEAQIANAMSAAPMAISHDATILGWDEEGMPTVVLQEGSNGWTCMADWPDSPTDDPQCSDPIWTAFMDAYAAGEEPVIDGMGISYMLQGGADPSASDPFAPLPDNAEAWVISPPHLMFLMPEGFDADFYATTPSASVPYIMWDGTPYEHLMVPVVAITAEEMGEASGEMASAMSAAPAEIALNATIMGNSETAGDPMIVLQEGTNGWICYPDGIGSPGNDPACQDPDFDAGFANAATTAVPGLRIGYMLQGGSDPSNTDPTLSAPAEGEEWVSSPAHVMVMVPGGFDVDYFSTDHMAGYPYIMFAGTDFEHMMIPVADMPEMDMAAAHAAEIEQMKAEAIEMELLTFDLMIVADWDGYAAVTHPDFYQFGTDGAYIERDDALAGLADPMLVVHAPNLGEMRVQVVAPNAYMVTYQLTFNGSYDGFEFRNPRTVASLWVKDDGEWQNLFLVDQLRTAPFVETTASRIANAERAGTSAVAQDATILDWDEDGSPTVVLREGTNGWTCITDWPVSPGNDPQCNDANWQKWSEAFGAGDEPEITGVGISYMLAGGSDPSNTDPMAMSPAEGEEWVSTPPHVMLLFPDGFDAEYFSTEPKQDEPYIMWDGTPYEHLMIPVVAITAEEMGDVSDDMRSAMSSSPASIAQNATIMGNPEKEGDPMVVLQEGTNGWVCYPDRAVSPGDDPSCNDPIMEAGFASGATRDVPGPGLGYMLAGGSDESNTDPTASGPADGEEWVTTPAHLMLMVPGGFDADYFTTDHMSGYPYIMFAGTDYEHMMIPVADMPEMEMEDARIMIPNGFQPEGIAVGQGGMAYVSSVGSGAIYKVNLATGEGSFFVEPQKTQKALGMVYDQRTDLLYVAGHSSGNGMVFNGLTGELVANVQFTTDPDGLVNDVALADDVVYFTDSNLPLVYRLPLTAESHQPDPSASQTISLTGEFEHLSGGINGNGIVATADGATLIIAHTDLGKLYTVDAASGAATELALDGEVEIYHDGLVLAGDTLYIVNYNDKIYEIALAPDWMSGTLVRTVTDPMLEAPATAAIYDDALYVVNARWDAEQTPDTEFWLIQLKR
;
A
#
# COMPACT_ATOMS: atom_id res chain seq x y z
N MET A 1 62.30 6.08 -25.79
CA MET A 1 60.93 6.61 -25.86
C MET A 1 60.24 6.07 -24.61
N THR A 2 60.60 6.49 -23.40
CA THR A 2 60.50 7.84 -22.78
C THR A 2 59.05 8.32 -22.67
N ARG A 3 58.58 8.44 -21.41
CA ARG A 3 57.36 9.09 -20.90
C ARG A 3 56.06 8.26 -21.03
N ILE A 4 55.66 7.59 -19.94
CA ILE A 4 54.30 7.40 -19.36
C ILE A 4 54.46 6.40 -18.18
N SER A 5 55.24 6.74 -17.14
CA SER A 5 55.40 5.84 -15.98
C SER A 5 55.67 6.55 -14.65
N HIS A 6 55.37 7.85 -14.56
CA HIS A 6 55.69 8.68 -13.38
C HIS A 6 54.49 9.48 -12.82
N TRP A 7 53.28 9.35 -13.37
CA TRP A 7 52.08 10.04 -12.83
C TRP A 7 51.25 9.17 -11.88
N PHE A 8 51.25 7.84 -12.03
CA PHE A 8 50.51 6.92 -11.14
C PHE A 8 51.17 6.63 -9.77
N LYS A 9 52.39 7.15 -9.51
CA LYS A 9 53.13 6.90 -8.25
C LYS A 9 53.17 8.09 -7.27
N ILE A 10 52.52 9.21 -7.60
CA ILE A 10 52.47 10.41 -6.74
C ILE A 10 51.11 10.54 -6.02
N VAL A 11 50.05 9.93 -6.54
CA VAL A 11 48.70 9.97 -5.91
C VAL A 11 48.61 9.03 -4.69
N PHE A 12 49.37 7.92 -4.67
CA PHE A 12 49.27 6.91 -3.59
C PHE A 12 50.16 7.17 -2.34
N VAL A 13 51.00 8.21 -2.34
CA VAL A 13 51.91 8.51 -1.21
C VAL A 13 51.46 9.74 -0.39
N PHE A 14 50.45 10.50 -0.85
CA PHE A 14 49.90 11.63 -0.09
C PHE A 14 48.68 11.27 0.79
N ALA A 15 48.05 10.12 0.59
CA ALA A 15 46.89 9.69 1.39
C ALA A 15 47.26 9.00 2.73
N LEU A 16 48.54 8.67 2.98
CA LEU A 16 48.96 7.86 4.14
C LEU A 16 49.77 8.62 5.22
N LEU A 17 49.83 9.96 5.17
CA LEU A 17 50.63 10.76 6.11
C LEU A 17 49.90 11.93 6.80
N PHE A 18 48.56 11.93 6.81
CA PHE A 18 47.75 12.92 7.54
C PHE A 18 46.79 12.33 8.60
N VAL A 19 47.09 11.13 9.15
CA VAL A 19 46.34 10.56 10.29
C VAL A 19 47.24 10.43 11.54
N SER A 20 48.10 11.41 11.80
CA SER A 20 48.75 11.48 13.10
C SER A 20 49.08 12.91 13.49
N VAL A 21 48.48 13.33 14.61
CA VAL A 21 48.62 14.60 15.33
C VAL A 21 47.65 15.72 14.90
N CYS A 22 46.37 15.50 15.20
CA CYS A 22 45.53 16.46 15.94
C CYS A 22 44.41 15.66 16.60
N GLY A 23 44.51 15.46 17.92
CA GLY A 23 43.44 14.86 18.70
C GLY A 23 42.30 15.87 18.87
N MET A 24 41.32 15.79 18.00
CA MET A 24 39.94 16.19 18.29
C MET A 24 39.09 14.91 18.18
N PRO A 25 38.12 14.69 19.07
CA PRO A 25 37.20 13.57 18.90
C PRO A 25 36.44 13.81 17.60
N VAL A 26 36.56 12.91 16.64
CA VAL A 26 35.54 12.77 15.60
C VAL A 26 34.33 12.25 16.34
N ALA A 27 33.30 13.09 16.50
CA ALA A 27 31.98 12.60 16.84
C ALA A 27 31.58 11.65 15.71
N GLN A 28 31.38 10.39 16.05
CA GLN A 28 30.70 9.45 15.19
C GLN A 28 29.28 9.98 15.10
N ALA A 29 28.85 10.46 13.92
CA ALA A 29 27.46 10.78 13.69
C ALA A 29 26.63 9.54 14.06
N ALA A 30 25.53 9.75 14.77
CA ALA A 30 24.59 8.69 15.03
C ALA A 30 24.04 8.17 13.67
N PRO A 31 23.74 6.88 13.54
CA PRO A 31 22.96 6.41 12.39
C PRO A 31 21.57 7.08 12.43
N PHE A 32 21.13 7.65 11.31
CA PHE A 32 19.76 8.13 11.13
C PHE A 32 18.78 6.99 11.42
N ALA A 33 17.60 7.31 11.96
CA ALA A 33 16.50 6.37 11.97
C ALA A 33 15.99 6.21 10.53
N ASP A 34 15.80 4.97 10.06
CA ASP A 34 15.38 4.70 8.68
C ASP A 34 14.06 5.41 8.32
N GLU A 35 13.15 5.58 9.30
CA GLU A 35 11.84 6.25 9.15
C GLU A 35 11.93 7.76 8.83
N ASP A 36 12.95 8.47 9.35
CA ASP A 36 13.17 9.91 9.11
C ASP A 36 13.81 10.17 7.74
N MET A 37 14.65 9.25 7.28
CA MET A 37 15.27 9.28 5.95
C MET A 37 14.23 9.05 4.85
N GLU A 38 13.36 8.04 5.01
CA GLU A 38 12.30 7.72 4.04
C GLU A 38 11.30 8.87 3.91
N ALA A 39 10.93 9.52 5.02
CA ALA A 39 10.04 10.69 5.00
C ALA A 39 10.64 11.86 4.21
N GLN A 40 11.92 12.16 4.41
CA GLN A 40 12.62 13.21 3.66
C GLN A 40 12.78 12.85 2.17
N ILE A 41 12.98 11.58 1.83
CA ILE A 41 13.03 11.12 0.45
C ILE A 41 11.68 11.31 -0.24
N ALA A 42 10.60 10.82 0.36
CA ALA A 42 9.25 10.97 -0.18
C ALA A 42 8.86 12.45 -0.35
N ASN A 43 9.21 13.28 0.64
CA ASN A 43 8.96 14.70 0.60
C ASN A 43 9.73 15.39 -0.55
N ALA A 44 11.04 15.16 -0.67
CA ALA A 44 11.85 15.68 -1.76
C ALA A 44 11.32 15.24 -3.14
N MET A 45 10.81 14.01 -3.24
CA MET A 45 10.25 13.48 -4.48
C MET A 45 8.94 14.15 -4.90
N SER A 46 8.20 14.75 -3.96
CA SER A 46 6.93 15.43 -4.23
C SER A 46 7.09 16.81 -4.90
N ALA A 47 8.32 17.31 -5.01
CA ALA A 47 8.61 18.62 -5.58
C ALA A 47 8.44 18.72 -7.10
N ALA A 48 8.46 17.59 -7.83
CA ALA A 48 8.37 17.52 -9.29
C ALA A 48 7.61 16.28 -9.76
N PRO A 49 7.22 16.18 -11.05
CA PRO A 49 6.65 14.96 -11.61
C PRO A 49 7.62 13.78 -11.46
N MET A 50 7.10 12.55 -11.39
CA MET A 50 7.88 11.34 -11.09
C MET A 50 9.01 11.10 -12.08
N ALA A 51 8.82 11.45 -13.36
CA ALA A 51 9.86 11.37 -14.38
C ALA A 51 11.12 12.20 -14.03
N ILE A 52 10.96 13.27 -13.24
CA ILE A 52 12.04 14.12 -12.75
C ILE A 52 12.57 13.64 -11.40
N SER A 53 11.68 13.39 -10.44
CA SER A 53 12.06 13.21 -9.04
C SER A 53 12.54 11.81 -8.68
N HIS A 54 12.10 10.76 -9.38
CA HIS A 54 12.41 9.36 -9.03
C HIS A 54 13.90 9.03 -9.06
N ASP A 55 14.59 9.42 -10.15
CA ASP A 55 16.01 9.14 -10.37
C ASP A 55 16.91 10.32 -10.03
N ALA A 56 16.37 11.33 -9.32
CA ALA A 56 17.12 12.51 -8.89
C ALA A 56 18.04 12.19 -7.71
N THR A 57 19.08 13.00 -7.55
CA THR A 57 19.87 12.99 -6.32
C THR A 57 19.04 13.62 -5.23
N ILE A 58 18.77 12.90 -4.16
CA ILE A 58 17.95 13.39 -3.04
C ILE A 58 18.84 13.92 -1.93
N LEU A 59 18.63 15.19 -1.60
CA LEU A 59 19.24 15.90 -0.48
C LEU A 59 18.21 16.06 0.63
N GLY A 60 18.63 15.76 1.85
CA GLY A 60 17.86 16.03 3.07
C GLY A 60 18.69 16.78 4.10
N TRP A 61 18.18 16.85 5.32
CA TRP A 61 18.75 17.57 6.44
C TRP A 61 19.22 16.58 7.50
N ASP A 62 20.32 16.92 8.18
CA ASP A 62 20.78 16.12 9.32
C ASP A 62 19.92 16.37 10.58
N GLU A 63 20.10 15.54 11.64
CA GLU A 63 19.37 15.64 12.91
C GLU A 63 19.45 17.05 13.56
N GLU A 64 20.41 17.87 13.13
CA GLU A 64 20.69 19.20 13.66
C GLU A 64 20.16 20.32 12.74
N GLY A 65 19.54 19.95 11.62
CA GLY A 65 18.94 20.84 10.63
C GLY A 65 19.94 21.57 9.73
N MET A 66 21.25 21.28 9.83
CA MET A 66 22.32 21.91 9.04
C MET A 66 23.64 21.11 9.17
N PRO A 67 24.34 20.71 8.08
CA PRO A 67 24.08 20.95 6.64
C PRO A 67 23.29 19.83 5.93
N THR A 68 22.94 20.08 4.65
CA THR A 68 22.29 19.07 3.80
C THR A 68 23.19 17.84 3.58
N VAL A 69 22.57 16.67 3.53
CA VAL A 69 23.20 15.37 3.32
C VAL A 69 22.56 14.66 2.13
N VAL A 70 23.35 13.89 1.37
CA VAL A 70 22.82 13.03 0.30
C VAL A 70 22.13 11.85 0.97
N LEU A 71 20.82 11.77 0.83
CA LEU A 71 20.00 10.64 1.30
C LEU A 71 19.93 9.54 0.23
N GLN A 72 19.87 9.92 -1.04
CA GLN A 72 19.86 9.01 -2.17
C GLN A 72 20.67 9.60 -3.33
N GLU A 73 21.57 8.82 -3.93
CA GLU A 73 22.31 9.21 -5.14
C GLU A 73 21.41 9.06 -6.37
N GLY A 74 21.39 10.08 -7.23
CA GLY A 74 20.60 10.08 -8.45
C GLY A 74 21.38 9.66 -9.69
N SER A 75 20.65 9.40 -10.78
CA SER A 75 21.23 9.02 -12.07
C SER A 75 20.78 9.91 -13.24
N ASN A 76 19.75 10.75 -13.09
CA ASN A 76 19.20 11.57 -14.17
C ASN A 76 19.74 13.02 -14.23
N GLY A 77 20.63 13.40 -13.31
CA GLY A 77 21.24 14.73 -13.25
C GLY A 77 20.39 15.81 -12.58
N TRP A 78 19.16 15.50 -12.15
CA TRP A 78 18.37 16.38 -11.29
C TRP A 78 18.75 16.19 -9.83
N THR A 79 18.55 17.23 -9.03
CA THR A 79 18.75 17.22 -7.58
C THR A 79 17.49 17.69 -6.88
N CYS A 80 16.90 16.84 -6.06
CA CYS A 80 15.72 17.16 -5.26
C CYS A 80 16.11 17.32 -3.79
N MET A 81 15.57 18.36 -3.15
CA MET A 81 15.84 18.69 -1.76
C MET A 81 14.53 18.61 -0.97
N ALA A 82 14.59 17.93 0.16
CA ALA A 82 13.49 17.86 1.11
C ALA A 82 13.18 19.23 1.72
N ASP A 83 11.96 19.35 2.24
CA ASP A 83 11.41 20.51 2.92
C ASP A 83 12.39 21.11 3.91
N TRP A 84 12.50 22.43 3.88
CA TRP A 84 13.44 23.16 4.71
C TRP A 84 12.90 23.24 6.15
N PRO A 85 13.55 22.67 7.18
CA PRO A 85 12.93 22.51 8.50
C PRO A 85 12.51 23.80 9.23
N ASP A 86 13.01 24.95 8.79
CA ASP A 86 12.70 26.27 9.35
C ASP A 86 11.62 27.03 8.56
N SER A 87 11.13 26.49 7.44
CA SER A 87 10.03 27.08 6.67
C SER A 87 8.68 26.86 7.37
N PRO A 88 7.68 27.73 7.12
CA PRO A 88 6.31 27.57 7.62
C PRO A 88 5.43 26.68 6.74
N THR A 89 5.89 26.29 5.55
CA THR A 89 5.15 25.51 4.54
C THR A 89 6.02 24.40 4.00
N ASP A 90 5.38 23.40 3.38
CA ASP A 90 6.08 22.30 2.73
C ASP A 90 6.72 22.77 1.42
N ASP A 91 8.05 22.91 1.43
CA ASP A 91 8.82 23.61 0.40
C ASP A 91 9.90 22.72 -0.28
N PRO A 92 9.61 21.46 -0.68
CA PRO A 92 10.59 20.63 -1.36
C PRO A 92 10.85 21.18 -2.78
N GLN A 93 12.08 21.00 -3.25
CA GLN A 93 12.55 21.60 -4.50
C GLN A 93 13.33 20.60 -5.35
N CYS A 94 12.98 20.45 -6.64
CA CYS A 94 13.76 19.65 -7.60
C CYS A 94 14.36 20.53 -8.70
N SER A 95 15.67 20.44 -8.88
CA SER A 95 16.45 21.39 -9.67
C SER A 95 17.35 20.71 -10.71
N ASP A 96 17.46 21.32 -11.88
CA ASP A 96 18.38 20.88 -12.91
C ASP A 96 19.86 21.23 -12.56
N PRO A 97 20.84 20.78 -13.35
CA PRO A 97 22.26 21.07 -13.08
C PRO A 97 22.61 22.56 -13.03
N ILE A 98 21.96 23.40 -13.83
CA ILE A 98 22.22 24.85 -13.88
C ILE A 98 21.69 25.50 -12.59
N TRP A 99 20.48 25.13 -12.17
CA TRP A 99 19.89 25.63 -10.93
C TRP A 99 20.64 25.11 -9.69
N THR A 100 21.11 23.86 -9.71
CA THR A 100 21.95 23.31 -8.65
C THR A 100 23.26 24.11 -8.49
N ALA A 101 23.92 24.44 -9.61
CA ALA A 101 25.11 25.30 -9.59
C ALA A 101 24.82 26.73 -9.10
N PHE A 102 23.62 27.26 -9.39
CA PHE A 102 23.15 28.52 -8.84
C PHE A 102 22.97 28.45 -7.32
N MET A 103 22.35 27.40 -6.79
CA MET A 103 22.19 27.19 -5.35
C MET A 103 23.53 27.10 -4.63
N ASP A 104 24.51 26.40 -5.21
CA ASP A 104 25.88 26.32 -4.67
C ASP A 104 26.53 27.71 -4.55
N ALA A 105 26.39 28.54 -5.58
CA ALA A 105 26.92 29.90 -5.57
C ALA A 105 26.19 30.79 -4.55
N TYR A 106 24.85 30.68 -4.47
CA TYR A 106 24.03 31.37 -3.48
C TYR A 106 24.43 31.01 -2.04
N ALA A 107 24.57 29.72 -1.74
CA ALA A 107 25.00 29.24 -0.43
C ALA A 107 26.43 29.71 -0.07
N ALA A 108 27.31 29.85 -1.08
CA ALA A 108 28.65 30.42 -0.91
C ALA A 108 28.68 31.96 -0.78
N GLY A 109 27.57 32.64 -1.06
CA GLY A 109 27.50 34.10 -1.20
C GLY A 109 28.31 34.63 -2.38
N GLU A 110 28.49 33.81 -3.42
CA GLU A 110 29.19 34.13 -4.66
C GLU A 110 28.19 34.49 -5.77
N GLU A 111 28.63 35.32 -6.72
CA GLU A 111 27.81 35.68 -7.88
C GLU A 111 27.66 34.46 -8.81
N PRO A 112 26.44 33.99 -9.09
CA PRO A 112 26.22 32.79 -9.89
C PRO A 112 26.60 33.01 -11.36
N VAL A 113 27.06 31.95 -12.02
CA VAL A 113 27.32 31.96 -13.46
C VAL A 113 26.21 31.19 -14.16
N ILE A 114 25.31 31.92 -14.83
CA ILE A 114 24.19 31.36 -15.58
C ILE A 114 24.55 31.38 -17.07
N ASP A 115 24.90 30.23 -17.64
CA ASP A 115 25.31 30.08 -19.05
C ASP A 115 24.27 29.39 -19.93
N GLY A 116 23.14 28.98 -19.36
CA GLY A 116 21.96 28.44 -20.04
C GLY A 116 20.67 28.70 -19.26
N MET A 117 19.56 28.16 -19.76
CA MET A 117 18.28 28.18 -19.06
C MET A 117 18.29 27.13 -17.95
N GLY A 118 18.07 27.55 -16.71
CA GLY A 118 17.91 26.64 -15.56
C GLY A 118 16.44 26.49 -15.19
N ILE A 119 16.04 25.28 -14.78
CA ILE A 119 14.67 24.94 -14.40
C ILE A 119 14.68 24.32 -13.00
N SER A 120 13.75 24.77 -12.16
CA SER A 120 13.46 24.13 -10.88
C SER A 120 11.95 24.04 -10.63
N TYR A 121 11.54 22.98 -9.97
CA TYR A 121 10.17 22.70 -9.55
C TYR A 121 10.02 22.87 -8.05
N MET A 122 8.86 23.41 -7.63
CA MET A 122 8.35 23.39 -6.26
C MET A 122 6.83 23.18 -6.32
N LEU A 123 6.42 21.94 -6.60
CA LEU A 123 5.01 21.59 -6.85
C LEU A 123 4.15 21.44 -5.57
N GLN A 124 4.74 21.50 -4.37
CA GLN A 124 4.00 21.64 -3.10
C GLN A 124 3.80 23.11 -2.68
N GLY A 125 4.59 24.03 -3.24
CA GLY A 125 4.63 25.42 -2.81
C GLY A 125 6.02 25.82 -2.30
N GLY A 126 6.13 27.02 -1.76
CA GLY A 126 7.38 27.55 -1.24
C GLY A 126 7.15 28.72 -0.27
N ALA A 127 7.99 28.87 0.74
CA ALA A 127 8.02 30.06 1.59
C ALA A 127 9.40 30.73 1.62
N ASP A 128 9.40 32.04 1.32
CA ASP A 128 10.60 32.85 1.33
C ASP A 128 10.57 33.95 2.40
N PRO A 129 11.69 34.22 3.10
CA PRO A 129 11.81 35.35 4.02
C PRO A 129 11.57 36.72 3.37
N SER A 130 11.85 36.83 2.06
CA SER A 130 11.66 38.06 1.31
C SER A 130 11.62 37.80 -0.20
N ALA A 131 10.71 38.47 -0.88
CA ALA A 131 10.67 38.51 -2.35
C ALA A 131 11.68 39.50 -2.96
N SER A 132 12.39 40.30 -2.15
CA SER A 132 13.23 41.40 -2.66
C SER A 132 14.66 41.42 -2.10
N ASP A 133 14.92 40.72 -1.00
CA ASP A 133 16.24 40.62 -0.39
C ASP A 133 16.65 39.15 -0.26
N PRO A 134 17.57 38.65 -1.11
CA PRO A 134 18.00 37.25 -1.11
C PRO A 134 18.71 36.82 0.19
N PHE A 135 19.09 37.77 1.06
CA PHE A 135 19.74 37.48 2.34
C PHE A 135 18.96 38.06 3.52
N ALA A 136 17.64 38.23 3.35
CA ALA A 136 16.76 38.62 4.43
C ALA A 136 16.87 37.63 5.60
N PRO A 137 16.90 38.11 6.85
CA PRO A 137 16.83 37.22 8.00
C PRO A 137 15.47 36.53 8.07
N LEU A 138 15.44 35.33 8.67
CA LEU A 138 14.22 34.58 8.93
C LEU A 138 13.16 35.45 9.63
N PRO A 139 11.90 35.46 9.16
CA PRO A 139 10.83 36.21 9.81
C PRO A 139 10.45 35.63 11.19
N ASP A 140 10.19 36.51 12.16
CA ASP A 140 9.82 36.13 13.53
C ASP A 140 8.37 35.60 13.67
N ASN A 141 7.58 35.58 12.59
CA ASN A 141 6.20 35.09 12.56
C ASN A 141 5.79 34.65 11.14
N ALA A 142 4.81 33.75 11.05
CA ALA A 142 4.33 33.16 9.80
C ALA A 142 3.76 34.19 8.80
N GLU A 143 3.08 35.25 9.27
CA GLU A 143 2.47 36.28 8.40
C GLU A 143 3.49 37.15 7.63
N ALA A 144 4.76 37.11 8.02
CA ALA A 144 5.82 37.89 7.40
C ALA A 144 6.59 37.14 6.30
N TRP A 145 6.27 35.87 6.07
CA TRP A 145 6.81 35.08 4.97
C TRP A 145 6.09 35.40 3.66
N VAL A 146 6.81 35.26 2.55
CA VAL A 146 6.24 35.28 1.20
C VAL A 146 5.87 33.84 0.85
N ILE A 147 4.58 33.55 0.82
CA ILE A 147 4.08 32.22 0.47
C ILE A 147 3.77 32.16 -1.03
N SER A 148 4.37 31.18 -1.70
CA SER A 148 4.20 30.88 -3.12
C SER A 148 3.41 29.57 -3.25
N PRO A 149 2.33 29.52 -4.05
CA PRO A 149 1.65 28.27 -4.37
C PRO A 149 2.55 27.39 -5.25
N PRO A 150 2.14 26.15 -5.60
CA PRO A 150 2.85 25.32 -6.57
C PRO A 150 3.32 26.11 -7.80
N HIS A 151 4.63 26.08 -8.08
CA HIS A 151 5.25 26.91 -9.10
C HIS A 151 6.51 26.29 -9.71
N LEU A 152 6.89 26.82 -10.87
CA LEU A 152 8.20 26.62 -11.49
C LEU A 152 9.08 27.84 -11.26
N MET A 153 10.40 27.61 -11.25
CA MET A 153 11.41 28.67 -11.22
C MET A 153 12.34 28.58 -12.42
N PHE A 154 12.67 29.74 -13.01
CA PHE A 154 13.53 29.83 -14.17
C PHE A 154 14.73 30.75 -13.97
N LEU A 155 15.89 30.33 -14.49
CA LEU A 155 17.07 31.18 -14.68
C LEU A 155 17.29 31.45 -16.15
N MET A 156 17.73 32.67 -16.47
CA MET A 156 18.11 33.06 -17.83
C MET A 156 19.42 33.86 -17.82
N PRO A 157 20.34 33.63 -18.78
CA PRO A 157 21.61 34.35 -18.84
C PRO A 157 21.46 35.88 -18.98
N GLU A 158 20.37 36.35 -19.59
CA GLU A 158 20.09 37.78 -19.79
C GLU A 158 19.18 38.39 -18.71
N GLY A 159 18.74 37.59 -17.72
CA GLY A 159 17.78 38.00 -16.69
C GLY A 159 16.36 38.16 -17.21
N PHE A 160 15.52 38.86 -16.44
CA PHE A 160 14.10 39.07 -16.75
C PHE A 160 13.76 40.57 -16.85
N ASP A 161 12.75 40.91 -17.64
CA ASP A 161 12.35 42.30 -17.86
C ASP A 161 11.05 42.63 -17.11
N ALA A 162 11.16 43.55 -16.16
CA ALA A 162 10.08 44.04 -15.30
C ALA A 162 8.99 44.82 -16.03
N ASP A 163 9.17 45.18 -17.31
CA ASP A 163 8.08 45.69 -18.15
C ASP A 163 7.10 44.57 -18.56
N PHE A 164 7.51 43.29 -18.47
CA PHE A 164 6.69 42.12 -18.83
C PHE A 164 6.23 41.30 -17.63
N TYR A 165 7.10 41.09 -16.64
CA TYR A 165 6.78 40.33 -15.44
C TYR A 165 6.64 41.23 -14.23
N ALA A 166 5.71 40.89 -13.34
CA ALA A 166 5.53 41.64 -12.10
C ALA A 166 6.80 41.51 -11.22
N THR A 167 7.09 42.50 -10.40
CA THR A 167 8.15 42.42 -9.38
C THR A 167 7.58 42.33 -7.96
N THR A 168 6.26 42.15 -7.87
CA THR A 168 5.52 41.92 -6.63
C THR A 168 5.03 40.48 -6.65
N PRO A 169 5.20 39.71 -5.56
CA PRO A 169 4.71 38.34 -5.48
C PRO A 169 3.22 38.24 -5.81
N SER A 170 2.88 37.22 -6.58
CA SER A 170 1.50 36.87 -6.89
C SER A 170 1.35 35.36 -6.90
N ALA A 171 0.24 34.89 -6.33
CA ALA A 171 -0.13 33.49 -6.35
C ALA A 171 -0.65 33.01 -7.72
N SER A 172 -0.84 33.90 -8.70
CA SER A 172 -1.52 33.54 -9.95
C SER A 172 -1.03 34.29 -11.18
N VAL A 173 0.06 35.05 -11.08
CA VAL A 173 0.74 35.69 -12.23
C VAL A 173 2.25 35.53 -12.07
N PRO A 174 2.99 35.21 -13.15
CA PRO A 174 4.44 35.15 -13.11
C PRO A 174 5.10 36.45 -12.63
N TYR A 175 6.09 36.34 -11.75
CA TYR A 175 6.79 37.48 -11.17
C TYR A 175 8.28 37.20 -10.97
N ILE A 176 9.08 38.27 -11.02
CA ILE A 176 10.54 38.23 -10.80
C ILE A 176 10.78 38.30 -9.29
N MET A 177 11.38 37.26 -8.75
CA MET A 177 11.90 37.25 -7.38
C MET A 177 13.29 37.88 -7.35
N TRP A 178 13.56 38.68 -6.32
CA TRP A 178 14.84 39.38 -6.09
C TRP A 178 15.30 40.25 -7.26
N ASP A 179 14.35 40.89 -7.94
CA ASP A 179 14.56 41.80 -9.07
C ASP A 179 15.74 42.77 -8.86
N GLY A 180 16.65 42.81 -9.83
CA GLY A 180 17.82 43.69 -9.82
C GLY A 180 18.99 43.20 -8.97
N THR A 181 18.95 41.96 -8.48
CA THR A 181 20.08 41.27 -7.84
C THR A 181 20.66 40.19 -8.77
N PRO A 182 21.91 39.74 -8.55
CA PRO A 182 22.46 38.61 -9.32
C PRO A 182 21.77 37.26 -9.08
N TYR A 183 20.83 37.20 -8.13
CA TYR A 183 20.09 35.99 -7.76
C TYR A 183 18.66 36.00 -8.32
N GLU A 184 18.31 36.99 -9.15
CA GLU A 184 16.96 37.10 -9.69
C GLU A 184 16.56 35.85 -10.48
N HIS A 185 15.30 35.43 -10.29
CA HIS A 185 14.71 34.29 -10.97
C HIS A 185 13.22 34.52 -11.17
N LEU A 186 12.64 33.88 -12.18
CA LEU A 186 11.22 34.02 -12.50
C LEU A 186 10.40 32.93 -11.83
N MET A 187 9.41 33.33 -11.05
CA MET A 187 8.42 32.47 -10.40
C MET A 187 7.21 32.33 -11.33
N VAL A 188 6.78 31.10 -11.60
CA VAL A 188 5.68 30.80 -12.52
C VAL A 188 4.67 29.89 -11.81
N PRO A 189 3.56 30.43 -11.26
CA PRO A 189 2.52 29.64 -10.62
C PRO A 189 1.85 28.67 -11.60
N VAL A 190 1.52 27.46 -11.14
CA VAL A 190 0.96 26.37 -11.98
C VAL A 190 -0.36 25.81 -11.46
N VAL A 191 -1.01 26.48 -10.51
CA VAL A 191 -2.34 26.10 -10.02
C VAL A 191 -3.41 26.62 -10.96
N ALA A 192 -4.22 25.72 -11.54
CA ALA A 192 -5.32 26.09 -12.43
C ALA A 192 -6.47 26.77 -11.67
N ILE A 193 -7.21 27.65 -12.37
CA ILE A 193 -8.43 28.26 -11.83
C ILE A 193 -9.49 27.20 -11.48
N THR A 194 -10.16 27.36 -10.35
CA THR A 194 -11.24 26.47 -9.89
C THR A 194 -12.59 26.83 -10.47
N ALA A 195 -13.53 25.88 -10.47
CA ALA A 195 -14.91 26.10 -10.89
C ALA A 195 -15.63 27.19 -10.07
N GLU A 196 -15.29 27.33 -8.78
CA GLU A 196 -15.84 28.38 -7.92
C GLU A 196 -15.36 29.78 -8.35
N GLU A 197 -14.07 29.93 -8.64
CA GLU A 197 -13.49 31.19 -9.10
C GLU A 197 -14.00 31.61 -10.48
N MET A 198 -14.27 30.64 -11.37
CA MET A 198 -14.84 30.89 -12.71
C MET A 198 -16.29 31.43 -12.68
N GLY A 199 -17.08 31.07 -11.67
CA GLY A 199 -18.49 31.47 -11.57
C GLY A 199 -19.38 30.92 -12.70
N GLU A 200 -20.39 31.70 -13.15
CA GLU A 200 -21.34 31.29 -14.20
C GLU A 200 -20.74 31.42 -15.63
N ALA A 201 -19.59 30.79 -15.89
CA ALA A 201 -19.01 30.70 -17.22
C ALA A 201 -19.78 29.69 -18.10
N SER A 202 -19.96 30.01 -19.39
CA SER A 202 -20.46 29.00 -20.35
C SER A 202 -19.43 27.88 -20.52
N GLY A 203 -19.85 26.66 -20.91
CA GLY A 203 -18.94 25.51 -20.97
C GLY A 203 -17.68 25.73 -21.82
N GLU A 204 -17.80 26.48 -22.91
CA GLU A 204 -16.66 26.85 -23.76
C GLU A 204 -15.75 27.90 -23.10
N MET A 205 -16.32 28.88 -22.40
CA MET A 205 -15.51 29.84 -21.62
C MET A 205 -14.80 29.16 -20.46
N ALA A 206 -15.48 28.22 -19.78
CA ALA A 206 -14.91 27.46 -18.69
C ALA A 206 -13.73 26.58 -19.16
N SER A 207 -13.87 25.91 -20.32
CA SER A 207 -12.78 25.19 -20.98
C SER A 207 -11.58 26.13 -21.18
N ALA A 208 -11.74 27.25 -21.88
CA ALA A 208 -10.64 28.19 -22.11
C ALA A 208 -9.98 28.72 -20.81
N MET A 209 -10.79 29.00 -19.78
CA MET A 209 -10.30 29.54 -18.50
C MET A 209 -9.49 28.50 -17.71
N SER A 210 -9.86 27.22 -17.79
CA SER A 210 -9.21 26.13 -17.05
C SER A 210 -7.74 25.90 -17.43
N ALA A 211 -7.28 26.49 -18.53
CA ALA A 211 -5.90 26.38 -19.00
C ALA A 211 -4.86 27.04 -18.08
N ALA A 212 -5.24 28.00 -17.23
CA ALA A 212 -4.31 28.90 -16.56
C ALA A 212 -4.73 29.28 -15.12
N PRO A 213 -3.82 29.88 -14.33
CA PRO A 213 -4.14 30.38 -12.99
C PRO A 213 -5.19 31.50 -12.98
N ALA A 214 -5.86 31.67 -11.84
CA ALA A 214 -7.06 32.48 -11.69
C ALA A 214 -6.94 33.94 -12.19
N GLU A 215 -5.93 34.71 -11.77
CA GLU A 215 -5.78 36.11 -12.21
C GLU A 215 -5.48 36.25 -13.71
N ILE A 216 -4.81 35.26 -14.31
CA ILE A 216 -4.58 35.18 -15.75
C ILE A 216 -5.91 34.89 -16.45
N ALA A 217 -6.56 33.79 -16.12
CA ALA A 217 -7.76 33.31 -16.79
C ALA A 217 -8.94 34.29 -16.68
N LEU A 218 -9.19 34.86 -15.49
CA LEU A 218 -10.32 35.76 -15.26
C LEU A 218 -10.24 37.06 -16.06
N ASN A 219 -9.01 37.54 -16.31
CA ASN A 219 -8.78 38.84 -16.96
C ASN A 219 -8.26 38.70 -18.40
N ALA A 220 -8.16 37.48 -18.93
CA ALA A 220 -7.73 37.19 -20.29
C ALA A 220 -8.82 37.51 -21.32
N THR A 221 -8.37 37.66 -22.57
CA THR A 221 -9.25 37.62 -23.73
C THR A 221 -9.61 36.17 -23.98
N ILE A 222 -10.90 35.83 -23.84
CA ILE A 222 -11.39 34.47 -24.02
C ILE A 222 -11.89 34.31 -25.45
N MET A 223 -11.27 33.37 -26.16
CA MET A 223 -11.62 33.01 -27.53
C MET A 223 -12.68 31.91 -27.53
N GLY A 224 -13.38 31.76 -28.65
CA GLY A 224 -14.41 30.77 -28.87
C GLY A 224 -14.36 30.24 -30.29
N ASN A 225 -14.76 28.99 -30.44
CA ASN A 225 -14.84 28.30 -31.71
C ASN A 225 -15.93 28.93 -32.61
N SER A 226 -15.65 29.02 -33.90
CA SER A 226 -16.66 29.42 -34.88
C SER A 226 -17.67 28.29 -35.10
N GLU A 227 -18.93 28.65 -35.36
CA GLU A 227 -19.99 27.68 -35.73
C GLU A 227 -19.67 26.90 -37.02
N THR A 228 -18.70 27.35 -37.83
CA THR A 228 -18.25 26.67 -39.05
C THR A 228 -16.75 26.34 -38.97
N ALA A 229 -16.41 25.06 -39.06
CA ALA A 229 -15.01 24.60 -39.09
C ALA A 229 -14.21 25.27 -40.21
N GLY A 230 -13.09 25.90 -39.85
CA GLY A 230 -12.21 26.65 -40.77
C GLY A 230 -12.46 28.15 -40.86
N ASP A 231 -13.50 28.67 -40.19
CA ASP A 231 -13.67 30.12 -39.99
C ASP A 231 -12.83 30.60 -38.79
N PRO A 232 -12.43 31.90 -38.76
CA PRO A 232 -11.67 32.46 -37.63
C PRO A 232 -12.44 32.34 -36.31
N MET A 233 -11.72 32.11 -35.21
CA MET A 233 -12.29 32.12 -33.87
C MET A 233 -12.92 33.48 -33.52
N ILE A 234 -13.88 33.45 -32.60
CA ILE A 234 -14.63 34.62 -32.12
C ILE A 234 -14.16 35.01 -30.72
N VAL A 235 -14.22 36.29 -30.39
CA VAL A 235 -13.95 36.76 -29.02
C VAL A 235 -15.23 36.60 -28.20
N LEU A 236 -15.19 35.74 -27.17
CA LEU A 236 -16.27 35.54 -26.21
C LEU A 236 -16.21 36.58 -25.08
N GLN A 237 -14.99 36.93 -24.66
CA GLN A 237 -14.72 37.95 -23.65
C GLN A 237 -13.47 38.75 -24.03
N GLU A 238 -13.55 40.08 -23.94
CA GLU A 238 -12.38 40.96 -24.09
C GLU A 238 -11.61 41.03 -22.76
N GLY A 239 -10.31 40.76 -22.81
CA GLY A 239 -9.43 40.77 -21.64
C GLY A 239 -8.90 42.15 -21.27
N THR A 240 -8.27 42.23 -20.11
CA THR A 240 -7.60 43.44 -19.60
C THR A 240 -6.14 43.23 -19.22
N ASN A 241 -5.69 41.98 -19.08
CA ASN A 241 -4.31 41.64 -18.73
C ASN A 241 -3.42 41.28 -19.94
N GLY A 242 -3.98 41.27 -21.15
CA GLY A 242 -3.26 40.98 -22.40
C GLY A 242 -3.14 39.50 -22.75
N TRP A 243 -3.37 38.58 -21.81
CA TRP A 243 -3.37 37.14 -22.08
C TRP A 243 -4.54 36.75 -22.98
N ILE A 244 -4.35 35.68 -23.75
CA ILE A 244 -5.36 35.15 -24.67
C ILE A 244 -5.55 33.67 -24.34
N CYS A 245 -6.76 33.28 -23.95
CA CYS A 245 -7.10 31.88 -23.68
C CYS A 245 -8.02 31.30 -24.76
N TYR A 246 -7.74 30.06 -25.12
CA TYR A 246 -8.36 29.28 -26.18
C TYR A 246 -9.05 28.05 -25.57
N PRO A 247 -10.30 27.75 -25.95
CA PRO A 247 -10.97 26.53 -25.57
C PRO A 247 -10.47 25.36 -26.41
N ASP A 248 -10.96 24.15 -26.13
CA ASP A 248 -10.65 22.95 -26.90
C ASP A 248 -10.85 23.15 -28.40
N GLY A 249 -9.86 22.67 -29.18
CA GLY A 249 -9.90 22.71 -30.63
C GLY A 249 -11.00 21.82 -31.21
N ILE A 250 -11.73 22.32 -32.23
CA ILE A 250 -12.74 21.49 -32.93
C ILE A 250 -12.06 20.28 -33.59
N GLY A 251 -12.33 19.09 -33.05
CA GLY A 251 -11.91 17.81 -33.63
C GLY A 251 -10.68 17.18 -32.97
N SER A 252 -10.12 17.82 -31.94
CA SER A 252 -9.14 17.21 -31.07
C SER A 252 -9.79 16.16 -30.15
N PRO A 253 -9.14 15.02 -29.86
CA PRO A 253 -9.67 14.00 -28.95
C PRO A 253 -9.45 14.35 -27.47
N GLY A 254 -8.52 15.27 -27.16
CA GLY A 254 -8.15 15.67 -25.80
C GLY A 254 -8.90 16.88 -25.25
N ASN A 255 -8.63 17.18 -23.98
CA ASN A 255 -8.99 18.42 -23.29
C ASN A 255 -7.79 19.36 -23.43
N ASP A 256 -7.83 20.28 -24.39
CA ASP A 256 -6.66 21.05 -24.85
C ASP A 256 -6.82 22.58 -24.70
N PRO A 257 -7.33 23.09 -23.57
CA PRO A 257 -7.43 24.52 -23.39
C PRO A 257 -6.04 25.11 -23.18
N ALA A 258 -5.76 26.22 -23.85
CA ALA A 258 -4.47 26.91 -23.76
C ALA A 258 -4.65 28.37 -23.37
N CYS A 259 -3.73 28.95 -22.59
CA CYS A 259 -3.68 30.38 -22.38
C CYS A 259 -2.27 30.93 -22.53
N GLN A 260 -2.11 31.93 -23.41
CA GLN A 260 -0.80 32.37 -23.89
C GLN A 260 -0.61 33.86 -23.67
N ASP A 261 0.63 34.26 -23.38
CA ASP A 261 0.99 35.67 -23.39
C ASP A 261 0.98 36.24 -24.83
N PRO A 262 0.82 37.57 -25.01
CA PRO A 262 0.66 38.17 -26.33
C PRO A 262 1.84 37.93 -27.30
N ASP A 263 3.06 37.89 -26.79
CA ASP A 263 4.25 37.70 -27.62
C ASP A 263 4.45 36.21 -27.95
N PHE A 264 4.03 35.31 -27.05
CA PHE A 264 3.95 33.87 -27.30
C PHE A 264 2.95 33.57 -28.43
N ASP A 265 1.74 34.12 -28.33
CA ASP A 265 0.70 34.01 -29.37
C ASP A 265 1.18 34.60 -30.70
N ALA A 266 1.80 35.78 -30.67
CA ALA A 266 2.39 36.39 -31.86
C ALA A 266 3.55 35.56 -32.45
N GLY A 267 4.32 34.86 -31.63
CA GLY A 267 5.40 33.96 -32.04
C GLY A 267 4.86 32.82 -32.89
N PHE A 268 3.80 32.16 -32.43
CA PHE A 268 3.11 31.12 -33.21
C PHE A 268 2.47 31.67 -34.47
N ALA A 269 1.73 32.79 -34.37
CA ALA A 269 1.03 33.38 -35.51
C ALA A 269 1.96 33.81 -36.65
N ASN A 270 3.21 34.17 -36.32
CA ASN A 270 4.21 34.63 -37.29
C ASN A 270 5.25 33.56 -37.68
N ALA A 271 5.18 32.34 -37.12
CA ALA A 271 6.23 31.33 -37.23
C ALA A 271 7.60 31.93 -36.89
N ALA A 272 7.73 32.46 -35.67
CA ALA A 272 8.90 33.21 -35.22
C ALA A 272 9.16 33.02 -33.71
N THR A 273 8.98 31.80 -33.21
CA THR A 273 9.06 31.43 -31.79
C THR A 273 10.43 31.69 -31.16
N THR A 274 11.51 31.63 -31.95
CA THR A 274 12.87 31.94 -31.49
C THR A 274 13.21 33.44 -31.56
N ALA A 275 12.28 34.29 -32.03
CA ALA A 275 12.47 35.73 -32.22
C ALA A 275 11.65 36.57 -31.22
N VAL A 276 11.34 35.99 -30.07
CA VAL A 276 10.66 36.66 -28.96
C VAL A 276 11.59 37.65 -28.23
N PRO A 277 11.07 38.70 -27.57
CA PRO A 277 11.90 39.73 -26.93
C PRO A 277 12.56 39.29 -25.62
N GLY A 278 12.13 38.18 -25.04
CA GLY A 278 12.57 37.59 -23.77
C GLY A 278 11.92 36.23 -23.58
N LEU A 279 12.07 35.61 -22.41
CA LEU A 279 11.30 34.41 -22.07
C LEU A 279 9.80 34.72 -22.16
N ARG A 280 9.02 33.83 -22.77
CA ARG A 280 7.56 33.92 -22.99
C ARG A 280 6.88 32.62 -22.59
N ILE A 281 5.67 32.72 -22.05
CA ILE A 281 4.97 31.64 -21.34
C ILE A 281 3.59 31.41 -21.95
N GLY A 282 3.26 30.14 -22.15
CA GLY A 282 1.90 29.65 -22.33
C GLY A 282 1.57 28.58 -21.29
N TYR A 283 0.30 28.43 -20.98
CA TYR A 283 -0.22 27.43 -20.05
C TYR A 283 -1.18 26.47 -20.77
N MET A 284 -1.07 25.18 -20.42
CA MET A 284 -2.05 24.13 -20.75
C MET A 284 -2.21 23.25 -19.50
N LEU A 285 -2.79 23.80 -18.43
CA LEU A 285 -2.90 23.15 -17.12
C LEU A 285 -3.97 22.05 -17.04
N GLN A 286 -4.61 21.70 -18.17
CA GLN A 286 -5.51 20.55 -18.28
C GLN A 286 -4.93 19.41 -19.14
N GLY A 287 -3.70 19.58 -19.63
CA GLY A 287 -3.14 18.73 -20.67
C GLY A 287 -3.35 19.29 -22.07
N GLY A 288 -2.84 18.58 -23.05
CA GLY A 288 -2.98 18.95 -24.46
C GLY A 288 -2.73 17.77 -25.39
N SER A 289 -3.25 17.87 -26.60
CA SER A 289 -3.07 16.87 -27.65
C SER A 289 -2.76 17.53 -28.99
N ASP A 290 -1.73 17.00 -29.64
CA ASP A 290 -1.19 17.52 -30.88
C ASP A 290 -1.12 16.44 -31.96
N PRO A 291 -1.30 16.80 -33.24
CA PRO A 291 -1.21 15.84 -34.32
C PRO A 291 0.23 15.36 -34.59
N SER A 292 1.24 16.06 -34.07
CA SER A 292 2.65 15.69 -34.18
C SER A 292 3.52 16.47 -33.21
N ASN A 293 4.57 15.84 -32.69
CA ASN A 293 5.65 16.51 -31.95
C ASN A 293 6.71 17.16 -32.88
N THR A 294 6.70 16.83 -34.18
CA THR A 294 7.79 17.20 -35.10
C THR A 294 7.35 18.00 -36.32
N ASP A 295 6.09 17.90 -36.75
CA ASP A 295 5.54 18.67 -37.87
C ASP A 295 4.46 19.66 -37.39
N PRO A 296 4.78 20.96 -37.26
CA PRO A 296 3.84 21.99 -36.82
C PRO A 296 2.76 22.33 -37.87
N THR A 297 2.77 21.70 -39.04
CA THR A 297 1.84 22.01 -40.14
C THR A 297 0.69 21.03 -40.27
N LEU A 298 0.71 19.93 -39.51
CA LEU A 298 -0.34 18.92 -39.52
C LEU A 298 -1.56 19.42 -38.74
N SER A 299 -2.75 19.13 -39.26
CA SER A 299 -4.02 19.42 -38.59
C SER A 299 -4.71 18.17 -38.04
N ALA A 300 -4.09 17.00 -38.24
CA ALA A 300 -4.48 15.68 -37.75
C ALA A 300 -3.26 14.76 -37.90
N PRO A 301 -3.15 13.67 -37.11
CA PRO A 301 -2.06 12.70 -37.24
C PRO A 301 -1.93 12.15 -38.66
N ALA A 302 -0.71 11.76 -39.05
CA ALA A 302 -0.50 11.07 -40.32
C ALA A 302 -1.25 9.73 -40.35
N GLU A 303 -1.53 9.20 -41.55
CA GLU A 303 -2.28 7.94 -41.69
C GLU A 303 -1.52 6.78 -41.02
N GLY A 304 -2.05 6.28 -39.90
CA GLY A 304 -1.46 5.20 -39.10
C GLY A 304 -0.68 5.66 -37.87
N GLU A 305 -0.64 6.96 -37.59
CA GLU A 305 -0.07 7.54 -36.37
C GLU A 305 -1.18 8.00 -35.41
N GLU A 306 -0.89 7.97 -34.12
CA GLU A 306 -1.80 8.39 -33.04
C GLU A 306 -1.60 9.87 -32.69
N TRP A 307 -2.53 10.42 -31.92
CA TRP A 307 -2.37 11.77 -31.37
C TRP A 307 -1.27 11.79 -30.33
N VAL A 308 -0.49 12.87 -30.30
CA VAL A 308 0.51 13.11 -29.27
C VAL A 308 -0.19 13.75 -28.07
N SER A 309 -0.35 13.02 -26.98
CA SER A 309 -0.91 13.54 -25.73
C SER A 309 0.18 14.08 -24.82
N SER A 310 -0.14 15.08 -24.02
CA SER A 310 0.73 15.70 -23.03
C SER A 310 -0.03 15.92 -21.71
N PRO A 311 0.66 15.85 -20.54
CA PRO A 311 0.05 16.12 -19.25
C PRO A 311 -0.15 17.62 -19.06
N ALA A 312 -0.70 18.05 -17.93
CA ALA A 312 -0.69 19.47 -17.58
C ALA A 312 0.75 20.03 -17.67
N HIS A 313 0.94 21.12 -18.40
CA HIS A 313 2.29 21.63 -18.67
C HIS A 313 2.32 23.15 -18.89
N VAL A 314 3.52 23.71 -18.74
CA VAL A 314 3.85 25.08 -19.12
C VAL A 314 4.65 25.04 -20.42
N MET A 315 4.30 25.91 -21.36
CA MET A 315 5.03 26.10 -22.60
C MET A 315 5.93 27.32 -22.50
N VAL A 316 7.16 27.22 -23.01
CA VAL A 316 8.13 28.32 -22.97
C VAL A 316 8.74 28.59 -24.34
N MET A 317 8.90 29.86 -24.69
CA MET A 317 9.74 30.33 -25.79
C MET A 317 10.86 31.21 -25.26
N VAL A 318 12.06 31.07 -25.82
CA VAL A 318 13.22 31.90 -25.46
C VAL A 318 13.86 32.54 -26.69
N PRO A 319 14.51 33.72 -26.55
CA PRO A 319 15.24 34.33 -27.65
C PRO A 319 16.39 33.42 -28.11
N GLY A 320 16.43 33.10 -29.40
CA GLY A 320 17.49 32.27 -29.99
C GLY A 320 17.25 30.76 -29.96
N GLY A 321 16.15 30.29 -29.38
CA GLY A 321 15.80 28.86 -29.30
C GLY A 321 16.55 28.11 -28.20
N PHE A 322 16.43 26.78 -28.19
CA PHE A 322 16.93 25.90 -27.14
C PHE A 322 18.13 25.07 -27.59
N ASP A 323 18.95 24.64 -26.62
CA ASP A 323 20.04 23.70 -26.87
C ASP A 323 19.52 22.26 -26.81
N VAL A 324 19.43 21.61 -27.97
CA VAL A 324 18.98 20.21 -28.13
C VAL A 324 19.98 19.19 -27.56
N ASP A 325 21.22 19.60 -27.25
CA ASP A 325 22.17 18.73 -26.55
C ASP A 325 21.93 18.74 -25.02
N TYR A 326 21.18 19.72 -24.50
CA TYR A 326 20.86 19.86 -23.08
C TYR A 326 19.42 19.39 -22.76
N PHE A 327 18.45 19.71 -23.61
CA PHE A 327 17.05 19.31 -23.42
C PHE A 327 16.61 18.21 -24.40
N SER A 328 15.74 17.32 -23.93
CA SER A 328 15.20 16.22 -24.73
C SER A 328 14.34 16.73 -25.89
N THR A 329 14.16 15.90 -26.92
CA THR A 329 13.09 16.07 -27.93
C THR A 329 12.05 14.96 -27.85
N ASP A 330 12.24 14.04 -26.91
CA ASP A 330 11.34 12.94 -26.62
C ASP A 330 10.23 13.39 -25.66
N HIS A 331 9.04 13.53 -26.22
CA HIS A 331 7.83 13.93 -25.50
C HIS A 331 7.30 12.85 -24.55
N MET A 332 7.70 11.58 -24.71
CA MET A 332 7.25 10.47 -23.87
C MET A 332 8.12 10.30 -22.62
N ALA A 333 9.28 10.96 -22.57
CA ALA A 333 10.22 10.80 -21.47
C ALA A 333 9.72 11.41 -20.15
N GLY A 334 8.70 12.28 -20.18
CA GLY A 334 8.21 13.03 -19.01
C GLY A 334 9.15 14.16 -18.55
N TYR A 335 10.29 14.36 -19.22
CA TYR A 335 11.21 15.48 -19.01
C TYR A 335 10.77 16.74 -19.78
N PRO A 336 11.23 17.94 -19.39
CA PRO A 336 11.19 19.10 -20.28
C PRO A 336 11.75 18.76 -21.66
N TYR A 337 10.93 18.97 -22.68
CA TYR A 337 11.30 18.61 -24.06
C TYR A 337 11.03 19.74 -25.03
N ILE A 338 11.82 19.79 -26.10
CA ILE A 338 11.71 20.75 -27.17
C ILE A 338 10.76 20.18 -28.23
N MET A 339 9.60 20.80 -28.36
CA MET A 339 8.64 20.52 -29.41
C MET A 339 9.02 21.27 -30.69
N PHE A 340 8.83 20.61 -31.85
CA PHE A 340 9.18 21.17 -33.17
C PHE A 340 10.63 21.65 -33.30
N ALA A 341 11.56 20.95 -32.63
CA ALA A 341 12.97 21.29 -32.60
C ALA A 341 13.57 21.55 -33.99
N GLY A 342 14.31 22.65 -34.11
CA GLY A 342 14.96 23.08 -35.36
C GLY A 342 14.03 23.72 -36.39
N THR A 343 12.79 24.04 -36.02
CA THR A 343 11.84 24.80 -36.86
C THR A 343 11.62 26.21 -36.32
N ASP A 344 10.94 27.08 -37.08
CA ASP A 344 10.55 28.42 -36.59
C ASP A 344 9.37 28.37 -35.59
N PHE A 345 8.89 27.17 -35.23
CA PHE A 345 7.83 26.89 -34.24
C PHE A 345 8.36 26.25 -32.94
N GLU A 346 9.67 26.18 -32.77
CA GLU A 346 10.33 25.59 -31.62
C GLU A 346 9.89 26.23 -30.29
N HIS A 347 9.41 25.40 -29.36
CA HIS A 347 9.07 25.80 -28.00
C HIS A 347 9.31 24.62 -27.06
N MET A 348 9.48 24.91 -25.78
CA MET A 348 9.68 23.89 -24.75
C MET A 348 8.37 23.57 -24.05
N MET A 349 8.14 22.29 -23.81
CA MET A 349 7.04 21.73 -23.04
C MET A 349 7.59 21.30 -21.69
N ILE A 350 7.03 21.82 -20.59
CA ILE A 350 7.49 21.56 -19.23
C ILE A 350 6.33 20.94 -18.44
N PRO A 351 6.29 19.60 -18.31
CA PRO A 351 5.26 18.90 -17.52
C PRO A 351 5.22 19.38 -16.07
N VAL A 352 4.02 19.58 -15.53
CA VAL A 352 3.78 19.90 -14.11
C VAL A 352 2.88 18.87 -13.43
N ALA A 353 2.60 17.78 -14.13
CA ALA A 353 1.89 16.60 -13.66
C ALA A 353 2.40 15.37 -14.44
N ASP A 354 2.16 14.18 -13.90
CA ASP A 354 2.45 12.93 -14.59
C ASP A 354 1.49 12.68 -15.76
N MET A 355 1.93 11.86 -16.72
CA MET A 355 1.17 11.53 -17.94
C MET A 355 -0.11 10.72 -17.61
N PRO A 356 -1.30 11.09 -18.12
CA PRO A 356 -2.59 10.46 -17.74
C PRO A 356 -2.74 8.96 -18.05
N GLU A 357 -1.94 8.41 -18.98
CA GLU A 357 -1.92 6.97 -19.34
C GLU A 357 -0.65 6.25 -18.86
N MET A 358 0.23 6.97 -18.17
CA MET A 358 1.39 6.43 -17.50
C MET A 358 1.07 6.38 -16.01
N ASP A 359 0.34 5.35 -15.61
CA ASP A 359 0.48 4.81 -14.26
C ASP A 359 1.87 4.16 -14.17
N MET A 360 2.90 5.01 -14.18
CA MET A 360 4.31 4.62 -14.11
C MET A 360 4.66 4.03 -12.76
N ALA A 361 3.86 4.28 -11.71
CA ALA A 361 4.03 3.58 -10.46
C ALA A 361 3.71 2.09 -10.64
N ALA A 362 2.57 1.75 -11.28
CA ALA A 362 2.20 0.36 -11.53
C ALA A 362 3.03 -0.31 -12.65
N ALA A 363 3.34 0.41 -13.73
CA ALA A 363 4.11 -0.12 -14.86
C ALA A 363 5.62 -0.24 -14.55
N HIS A 364 6.24 0.73 -13.85
CA HIS A 364 7.62 0.55 -13.38
C HIS A 364 7.70 -0.40 -12.19
N ALA A 365 6.70 -0.49 -11.30
CA ALA A 365 6.68 -1.59 -10.33
C ALA A 365 6.66 -2.94 -11.08
N ALA A 366 5.84 -3.08 -12.12
CA ALA A 366 5.81 -4.29 -12.93
C ALA A 366 7.12 -4.55 -13.70
N GLU A 367 7.77 -3.54 -14.29
CA GLU A 367 9.06 -3.70 -15.00
C GLU A 367 10.24 -3.91 -14.05
N ILE A 368 10.27 -3.24 -12.89
CA ILE A 368 11.27 -3.45 -11.85
C ILE A 368 11.08 -4.83 -11.24
N GLU A 369 9.86 -5.25 -10.91
CA GLU A 369 9.61 -6.62 -10.43
C GLU A 369 9.93 -7.66 -11.50
N GLN A 370 9.62 -7.40 -12.77
CA GLN A 370 10.00 -8.29 -13.88
C GLN A 370 11.53 -8.38 -14.04
N MET A 371 12.26 -7.26 -13.98
CA MET A 371 13.72 -7.25 -14.13
C MET A 371 14.44 -7.77 -12.87
N LYS A 372 13.89 -7.54 -11.67
CA LYS A 372 14.32 -8.20 -10.42
C LYS A 372 14.12 -9.72 -10.53
N ALA A 373 12.97 -10.15 -11.06
CA ALA A 373 12.71 -11.56 -11.34
C ALA A 373 13.70 -12.12 -12.37
N GLU A 374 14.03 -11.41 -13.45
CA GLU A 374 15.06 -11.81 -14.41
C GLU A 374 16.45 -11.96 -13.75
N ALA A 375 16.86 -11.01 -12.90
CA ALA A 375 18.15 -11.08 -12.22
C ALA A 375 18.21 -12.23 -11.20
N ILE A 376 17.11 -12.50 -10.50
CA ILE A 376 16.96 -13.66 -9.60
C ILE A 376 16.99 -14.96 -10.40
N GLU A 377 16.24 -15.05 -11.50
CA GLU A 377 16.24 -16.22 -12.39
C GLU A 377 17.65 -16.51 -12.92
N MET A 378 18.38 -15.49 -13.34
CA MET A 378 19.76 -15.65 -13.80
C MET A 378 20.71 -16.11 -12.69
N GLU A 379 20.56 -15.60 -11.46
CA GLU A 379 21.35 -16.07 -10.30
C GLU A 379 21.00 -17.54 -9.96
N LEU A 380 19.71 -17.90 -9.95
CA LEU A 380 19.23 -19.27 -9.73
C LEU A 380 19.74 -20.24 -10.81
N LEU A 381 19.69 -19.83 -12.07
CA LEU A 381 20.20 -20.59 -13.22
C LEU A 381 21.68 -20.97 -13.03
N THR A 382 22.49 -20.12 -12.39
CA THR A 382 23.89 -20.48 -12.11
C THR A 382 24.01 -21.73 -11.23
N PHE A 383 23.10 -21.92 -10.26
CA PHE A 383 23.08 -23.11 -9.41
C PHE A 383 22.64 -24.35 -10.16
N ASP A 384 21.60 -24.24 -11.00
CA ASP A 384 21.14 -25.35 -11.82
C ASP A 384 22.26 -25.85 -12.74
N LEU A 385 22.97 -24.92 -13.39
CA LEU A 385 24.12 -25.22 -14.24
C LEU A 385 25.26 -25.89 -13.45
N MET A 386 25.53 -25.46 -12.21
CA MET A 386 26.52 -26.09 -11.33
C MET A 386 26.10 -27.51 -10.91
N ILE A 387 24.81 -27.73 -10.62
CA ILE A 387 24.26 -29.02 -10.16
C ILE A 387 24.33 -30.05 -11.29
N VAL A 388 23.96 -29.68 -12.53
CA VAL A 388 24.06 -30.58 -13.69
C VAL A 388 25.47 -30.65 -14.30
N ALA A 389 26.43 -29.92 -13.73
CA ALA A 389 27.81 -29.79 -14.21
C ALA A 389 27.92 -29.30 -15.67
N ASP A 390 27.05 -28.38 -16.09
CA ASP A 390 27.12 -27.70 -17.39
C ASP A 390 28.02 -26.46 -17.30
N TRP A 391 29.33 -26.70 -17.41
CA TRP A 391 30.34 -25.65 -17.32
C TRP A 391 30.40 -24.74 -18.55
N ASP A 392 29.96 -25.22 -19.71
CA ASP A 392 29.89 -24.40 -20.93
C ASP A 392 28.74 -23.39 -20.80
N GLY A 393 27.58 -23.82 -20.26
CA GLY A 393 26.46 -22.95 -19.91
C GLY A 393 26.82 -21.94 -18.82
N TYR A 394 27.48 -22.39 -17.74
CA TYR A 394 27.92 -21.50 -16.66
C TYR A 394 28.91 -20.43 -17.17
N ALA A 395 29.84 -20.81 -18.06
CA ALA A 395 30.77 -19.87 -18.67
C ALA A 395 30.09 -18.84 -19.58
N ALA A 396 28.93 -19.16 -20.18
CA ALA A 396 28.17 -18.26 -21.04
C ALA A 396 27.48 -17.14 -20.26
N VAL A 397 27.00 -17.45 -19.05
CA VAL A 397 26.39 -16.47 -18.13
C VAL A 397 27.42 -15.73 -17.27
N THR A 398 28.72 -16.02 -17.43
CA THR A 398 29.83 -15.35 -16.73
C THR A 398 30.56 -14.38 -17.67
N HIS A 399 30.47 -13.08 -17.39
CA HIS A 399 31.02 -12.00 -18.23
C HIS A 399 32.53 -12.17 -18.47
N PRO A 400 33.10 -11.80 -19.64
CA PRO A 400 34.53 -11.95 -19.93
C PRO A 400 35.48 -11.27 -18.92
N ASP A 401 35.06 -10.13 -18.36
CA ASP A 401 35.81 -9.38 -17.34
C ASP A 401 35.47 -9.80 -15.90
N PHE A 402 34.84 -10.96 -15.71
CA PHE A 402 34.46 -11.46 -14.39
C PHE A 402 35.64 -11.62 -13.44
N TYR A 403 35.41 -11.28 -12.17
CA TYR A 403 36.32 -11.59 -11.08
C TYR A 403 35.55 -11.93 -9.81
N GLN A 404 36.13 -12.83 -9.02
CA GLN A 404 35.58 -13.28 -7.75
C GLN A 404 36.51 -12.90 -6.59
N PHE A 405 35.93 -12.56 -5.43
CA PHE A 405 36.66 -12.61 -4.17
C PHE A 405 36.23 -13.81 -3.36
N GLY A 406 37.16 -14.75 -3.19
CA GLY A 406 36.94 -15.94 -2.37
C GLY A 406 36.87 -15.62 -0.89
N THR A 407 36.43 -16.60 -0.11
CA THR A 407 36.20 -16.51 1.34
C THR A 407 37.39 -16.10 2.21
N ASP A 408 38.62 -16.22 1.71
CA ASP A 408 39.85 -15.77 2.36
C ASP A 408 40.28 -14.35 1.92
N GLY A 409 39.42 -13.67 1.15
CA GLY A 409 39.68 -12.38 0.53
C GLY A 409 40.61 -12.45 -0.69
N ALA A 410 40.91 -13.65 -1.20
CA ALA A 410 41.72 -13.81 -2.39
C ALA A 410 40.94 -13.37 -3.64
N TYR A 411 41.61 -12.59 -4.48
CA TYR A 411 41.14 -12.24 -5.81
C TYR A 411 41.35 -13.44 -6.76
N ILE A 412 40.28 -13.86 -7.43
CA ILE A 412 40.23 -15.00 -8.35
C ILE A 412 39.75 -14.50 -9.71
N GLU A 413 40.53 -14.72 -10.76
CA GLU A 413 40.14 -14.37 -12.13
C GLU A 413 39.19 -15.42 -12.70
N ARG A 414 38.35 -15.04 -13.67
CA ARG A 414 37.35 -15.90 -14.33
C ARG A 414 37.80 -17.32 -14.66
N ASP A 415 38.94 -17.46 -15.36
CA ASP A 415 39.41 -18.77 -15.80
C ASP A 415 39.77 -19.69 -14.60
N ASP A 416 40.28 -19.13 -13.51
CA ASP A 416 40.60 -19.88 -12.29
C ASP A 416 39.34 -20.22 -11.48
N ALA A 417 38.34 -19.33 -11.44
CA ALA A 417 37.04 -19.58 -10.81
C ALA A 417 36.30 -20.74 -11.50
N LEU A 418 36.21 -20.69 -12.84
CA LEU A 418 35.60 -21.74 -13.66
C LEU A 418 36.35 -23.07 -13.54
N ALA A 419 37.68 -23.05 -13.50
CA ALA A 419 38.49 -24.26 -13.32
C ALA A 419 38.31 -24.90 -11.93
N GLY A 420 38.06 -24.09 -10.90
CA GLY A 420 37.76 -24.58 -9.55
C GLY A 420 36.41 -25.29 -9.46
N LEU A 421 35.38 -24.74 -10.11
CA LEU A 421 34.05 -25.35 -10.18
C LEU A 421 34.06 -26.64 -11.02
N ALA A 422 34.83 -26.68 -12.11
CA ALA A 422 34.95 -27.84 -12.99
C ALA A 422 35.86 -28.97 -12.44
N ASP A 423 36.24 -28.94 -11.15
CA ASP A 423 37.01 -30.01 -10.52
C ASP A 423 36.15 -31.30 -10.48
N PRO A 424 36.59 -32.41 -11.11
CA PRO A 424 35.81 -33.66 -11.14
C PRO A 424 35.61 -34.30 -9.75
N MET A 425 36.29 -33.80 -8.72
CA MET A 425 36.10 -34.24 -7.34
C MET A 425 35.00 -33.48 -6.61
N LEU A 426 34.54 -32.33 -7.15
CA LEU A 426 33.44 -31.53 -6.62
C LEU A 426 32.11 -31.97 -7.23
N VAL A 427 31.12 -32.20 -6.39
CA VAL A 427 29.71 -32.35 -6.78
C VAL A 427 28.92 -31.28 -6.04
N VAL A 428 28.20 -30.43 -6.77
CA VAL A 428 27.35 -29.38 -6.19
C VAL A 428 25.95 -29.94 -5.97
N HIS A 429 25.38 -29.67 -4.80
CA HIS A 429 23.99 -30.02 -4.47
C HIS A 429 23.14 -28.75 -4.40
N ALA A 430 21.81 -28.91 -4.42
CA ALA A 430 20.88 -27.80 -4.27
C ALA A 430 21.25 -26.96 -3.03
N PRO A 431 21.48 -25.65 -3.19
CA PRO A 431 21.80 -24.77 -2.07
C PRO A 431 20.52 -24.47 -1.27
N ASN A 432 20.66 -24.22 0.03
CA ASN A 432 19.59 -23.56 0.80
C ASN A 432 19.79 -22.05 0.67
N LEU A 433 18.82 -21.37 0.07
CA LEU A 433 18.85 -19.95 -0.26
C LEU A 433 17.97 -19.18 0.73
N GLY A 434 18.52 -18.15 1.35
CA GLY A 434 17.74 -17.14 2.05
C GLY A 434 17.17 -16.13 1.05
N GLU A 435 16.45 -15.15 1.60
CA GLU A 435 15.91 -14.01 0.83
C GLU A 435 16.97 -13.42 -0.13
N MET A 436 16.64 -13.37 -1.42
CA MET A 436 17.43 -12.68 -2.44
C MET A 436 16.96 -11.24 -2.56
N ARG A 437 17.87 -10.31 -2.26
CA ARG A 437 17.62 -8.88 -2.37
C ARG A 437 18.32 -8.35 -3.61
N VAL A 438 17.55 -7.75 -4.49
CA VAL A 438 18.05 -7.15 -5.72
C VAL A 438 18.13 -5.64 -5.53
N GLN A 439 19.33 -5.10 -5.69
CA GLN A 439 19.60 -3.67 -5.70
C GLN A 439 19.93 -3.22 -7.12
N VAL A 440 19.26 -2.18 -7.60
CA VAL A 440 19.58 -1.57 -8.90
C VAL A 440 20.91 -0.81 -8.79
N VAL A 441 21.87 -1.14 -9.65
CA VAL A 441 23.18 -0.46 -9.70
C VAL A 441 23.27 0.48 -10.90
N ALA A 442 22.62 0.11 -12.01
CA ALA A 442 22.45 0.93 -13.21
C ALA A 442 21.25 0.39 -14.02
N PRO A 443 20.74 1.10 -15.05
CA PRO A 443 19.62 0.64 -15.88
C PRO A 443 19.82 -0.75 -16.54
N ASN A 444 21.06 -1.20 -16.66
CA ASN A 444 21.43 -2.51 -17.17
C ASN A 444 22.31 -3.30 -16.18
N ALA A 445 22.28 -2.98 -14.88
CA ALA A 445 23.10 -3.67 -13.88
C ALA A 445 22.39 -3.81 -12.53
N TYR A 446 22.38 -5.03 -11.97
CA TYR A 446 21.79 -5.33 -10.67
C TYR A 446 22.76 -6.05 -9.76
N MET A 447 22.78 -5.66 -8.49
CA MET A 447 23.45 -6.39 -7.43
C MET A 447 22.43 -7.29 -6.73
N VAL A 448 22.62 -8.60 -6.82
CA VAL A 448 21.87 -9.59 -6.07
C VAL A 448 22.66 -9.92 -4.80
N THR A 449 22.06 -9.69 -3.65
CA THR A 449 22.63 -10.00 -2.34
C THR A 449 21.76 -11.02 -1.64
N TYR A 450 22.37 -12.08 -1.13
CA TYR A 450 21.62 -13.16 -0.51
C TYR A 450 22.49 -13.99 0.42
N GLN A 451 21.81 -14.70 1.31
CA GLN A 451 22.44 -15.68 2.15
C GLN A 451 22.27 -17.04 1.49
N LEU A 452 23.33 -17.83 1.44
CA LEU A 452 23.24 -19.18 0.91
C LEU A 452 23.98 -20.17 1.79
N THR A 453 23.52 -21.41 1.81
CA THR A 453 24.29 -22.53 2.33
C THR A 453 24.71 -23.40 1.17
N PHE A 454 26.00 -23.30 0.82
CA PHE A 454 26.57 -24.01 -0.31
C PHE A 454 26.79 -25.47 0.07
N ASN A 455 26.02 -26.35 -0.55
CA ASN A 455 26.00 -27.78 -0.29
C ASN A 455 26.73 -28.52 -1.41
N GLY A 456 27.47 -29.57 -1.06
CA GLY A 456 28.17 -30.37 -2.04
C GLY A 456 29.03 -31.44 -1.38
N SER A 457 29.65 -32.27 -2.22
CA SER A 457 30.68 -33.20 -1.80
C SER A 457 32.00 -32.92 -2.52
N TYR A 458 33.12 -33.12 -1.81
CA TYR A 458 34.46 -33.05 -2.39
C TYR A 458 35.24 -34.30 -2.05
N ASP A 459 35.73 -35.04 -3.05
CA ASP A 459 36.40 -36.35 -2.86
C ASP A 459 35.54 -37.38 -2.07
N GLY A 460 34.22 -37.28 -2.21
CA GLY A 460 33.25 -38.10 -1.47
C GLY A 460 33.05 -37.71 -0.01
N PHE A 461 33.53 -36.54 0.43
CA PHE A 461 33.22 -35.95 1.73
C PHE A 461 32.20 -34.81 1.57
N GLU A 462 31.06 -34.95 2.23
CA GLU A 462 30.01 -33.93 2.29
C GLU A 462 30.49 -32.67 3.01
N PHE A 463 30.09 -31.51 2.50
CA PHE A 463 30.27 -30.21 3.14
C PHE A 463 28.99 -29.37 3.06
N ARG A 464 28.85 -28.49 4.06
CA ARG A 464 27.77 -27.51 4.17
C ARG A 464 28.38 -26.18 4.58
N ASN A 465 28.41 -25.21 3.67
CA ASN A 465 29.16 -23.96 3.85
C ASN A 465 28.23 -22.75 3.80
N PRO A 466 27.88 -22.14 4.94
CA PRO A 466 27.09 -20.92 4.96
C PRO A 466 27.93 -19.73 4.45
N ARG A 467 27.42 -19.04 3.42
CA ARG A 467 28.01 -17.87 2.78
C ARG A 467 27.04 -16.70 2.75
N THR A 468 27.59 -15.50 2.74
CA THR A 468 26.88 -14.30 2.27
C THR A 468 27.46 -13.97 0.91
N VAL A 469 26.58 -13.80 -0.08
CA VAL A 469 26.96 -13.54 -1.47
C VAL A 469 26.45 -12.18 -1.89
N ALA A 470 27.31 -11.47 -2.63
CA ALA A 470 26.95 -10.30 -3.42
C ALA A 470 27.40 -10.54 -4.85
N SER A 471 26.48 -10.41 -5.80
CA SER A 471 26.64 -10.83 -7.18
C SER A 471 26.15 -9.71 -8.10
N LEU A 472 27.01 -9.15 -8.94
CA LEU A 472 26.66 -8.07 -9.86
C LEU A 472 26.41 -8.65 -11.26
N TRP A 473 25.17 -8.53 -11.72
CA TRP A 473 24.74 -8.84 -13.07
C TRP A 473 24.71 -7.60 -13.92
N VAL A 474 25.13 -7.73 -15.17
CA VAL A 474 25.06 -6.67 -16.18
C VAL A 474 24.42 -7.23 -17.44
N LYS A 475 23.57 -6.43 -18.09
CA LYS A 475 22.98 -6.74 -19.40
C LYS A 475 23.86 -6.10 -20.47
N ASP A 476 24.61 -6.92 -21.20
CA ASP A 476 25.48 -6.51 -22.32
C ASP A 476 24.96 -7.12 -23.63
N ASP A 477 24.83 -6.32 -24.68
CA ASP A 477 24.20 -6.69 -25.97
C ASP A 477 22.81 -7.39 -25.85
N GLY A 478 22.09 -7.15 -24.75
CA GLY A 478 20.77 -7.71 -24.46
C GLY A 478 20.78 -9.03 -23.67
N GLU A 479 21.95 -9.57 -23.32
CA GLU A 479 22.10 -10.80 -22.52
C GLU A 479 22.60 -10.48 -21.10
N TRP A 480 22.00 -11.12 -20.09
CA TRP A 480 22.44 -11.00 -18.69
C TRP A 480 23.70 -11.83 -18.46
N GLN A 481 24.72 -11.19 -17.89
CA GLN A 481 25.98 -11.84 -17.52
C GLN A 481 26.47 -11.39 -16.15
N ASN A 482 27.02 -12.32 -15.38
CA ASN A 482 27.60 -12.06 -14.09
C ASN A 482 28.98 -11.42 -14.26
N LEU A 483 29.14 -10.18 -13.78
CA LEU A 483 30.40 -9.42 -13.86
C LEU A 483 31.25 -9.60 -12.61
N PHE A 484 30.65 -9.90 -11.47
CA PHE A 484 31.35 -9.89 -10.20
C PHE A 484 30.63 -10.72 -9.15
N LEU A 485 31.40 -11.49 -8.38
CA LEU A 485 30.89 -12.27 -7.27
C LEU A 485 31.81 -12.16 -6.05
N VAL A 486 31.24 -11.88 -4.89
CA VAL A 486 31.92 -11.97 -3.59
C VAL A 486 31.21 -12.99 -2.76
N ASP A 487 31.95 -13.97 -2.25
CA ASP A 487 31.43 -14.93 -1.29
C ASP A 487 32.26 -14.92 0.00
N GLN A 488 31.62 -14.58 1.11
CA GLN A 488 32.27 -14.58 2.43
C GLN A 488 31.79 -15.74 3.28
N LEU A 489 32.74 -16.45 3.91
CA LEU A 489 32.42 -17.44 4.94
C LEU A 489 31.75 -16.73 6.11
N ARG A 490 30.54 -17.16 6.46
CA ARG A 490 29.87 -16.69 7.67
C ARG A 490 30.59 -17.27 8.89
N THR A 491 31.41 -16.47 9.58
CA THR A 491 32.06 -16.88 10.85
C THR A 491 31.15 -16.75 12.08
N ALA A 492 29.95 -16.20 11.90
CA ALA A 492 28.87 -16.20 12.89
C ALA A 492 27.67 -16.94 12.28
N PRO A 493 27.04 -17.89 13.00
CA PRO A 493 25.84 -18.55 12.50
C PRO A 493 24.74 -17.51 12.27
N PHE A 494 24.05 -17.60 11.13
CA PHE A 494 22.73 -17.01 10.97
C PHE A 494 21.84 -17.58 12.06
N VAL A 495 21.33 -16.70 12.92
CA VAL A 495 20.17 -17.05 13.74
C VAL A 495 19.00 -16.70 12.86
N GLU A 496 18.48 -17.70 12.16
CA GLU A 496 17.14 -17.61 11.58
C GLU A 496 16.22 -17.11 12.69
N THR A 497 15.62 -15.93 12.47
CA THR A 497 14.84 -15.30 13.53
C THR A 497 13.57 -16.12 13.71
N THR A 498 13.06 -16.19 14.93
CA THR A 498 11.77 -16.81 15.21
C THR A 498 10.69 -16.28 14.26
N ALA A 499 10.71 -14.98 13.91
CA ALA A 499 9.79 -14.38 12.95
C ALA A 499 9.90 -14.97 11.53
N SER A 500 11.11 -15.14 10.99
CA SER A 500 11.30 -15.74 9.66
C SER A 500 10.82 -17.20 9.58
N ARG A 501 10.97 -17.94 10.67
CA ARG A 501 10.48 -19.32 10.79
C ARG A 501 8.96 -19.36 10.88
N ILE A 502 8.36 -18.45 11.66
CA ILE A 502 6.90 -18.32 11.75
C ILE A 502 6.31 -18.02 10.37
N ALA A 503 6.86 -17.03 9.65
CA ALA A 503 6.40 -16.68 8.31
C ALA A 503 6.53 -17.85 7.32
N ASN A 504 7.58 -18.67 7.45
CA ASN A 504 7.72 -19.89 6.65
C ASN A 504 6.59 -20.90 6.93
N ALA A 505 6.30 -21.20 8.19
CA ALA A 505 5.22 -22.10 8.58
C ALA A 505 3.84 -21.57 8.14
N GLU A 506 3.64 -20.25 8.17
CA GLU A 506 2.37 -19.62 7.81
C GLU A 506 2.02 -19.79 6.32
N ARG A 507 3.02 -19.91 5.45
CA ARG A 507 2.83 -20.15 4.00
C ARG A 507 2.25 -21.52 3.67
N ALA A 508 2.14 -22.42 4.65
CA ALA A 508 1.61 -23.76 4.41
C ALA A 508 0.09 -23.79 4.20
N GLY A 509 -0.66 -22.83 4.75
CA GLY A 509 -2.12 -22.78 4.69
C GLY A 509 -2.66 -21.38 4.35
N THR A 510 -3.98 -21.24 4.31
CA THR A 510 -4.65 -19.94 4.19
C THR A 510 -4.42 -19.09 5.44
N SER A 511 -4.55 -17.78 5.33
CA SER A 511 -4.40 -16.82 6.45
C SER A 511 -5.27 -17.22 7.65
N ALA A 512 -6.55 -17.55 7.41
CA ALA A 512 -7.49 -18.02 8.44
C ALA A 512 -6.97 -19.24 9.20
N VAL A 513 -6.33 -20.18 8.51
CA VAL A 513 -5.76 -21.39 9.12
C VAL A 513 -4.46 -21.07 9.86
N ALA A 514 -3.58 -20.27 9.26
CA ALA A 514 -2.17 -20.21 9.68
C ALA A 514 -1.85 -19.08 10.68
N GLN A 515 -2.52 -17.93 10.59
CA GLN A 515 -2.22 -16.72 11.37
C GLN A 515 -2.31 -16.95 12.89
N ASP A 516 -3.31 -17.72 13.33
CA ASP A 516 -3.57 -18.03 14.74
C ASP A 516 -3.20 -19.48 15.12
N ALA A 517 -2.48 -20.19 14.25
CA ALA A 517 -2.05 -21.55 14.50
C ALA A 517 -0.90 -21.63 15.51
N THR A 518 -0.80 -22.78 16.17
CA THR A 518 0.41 -23.14 16.93
C THR A 518 1.52 -23.37 15.93
N ILE A 519 2.67 -22.70 16.11
CA ILE A 519 3.82 -22.84 15.21
C ILE A 519 4.88 -23.69 15.87
N LEU A 520 5.21 -24.81 15.22
CA LEU A 520 6.25 -25.75 15.63
C LEU A 520 7.45 -25.70 14.69
N ASP A 521 8.61 -25.95 15.26
CA ASP A 521 9.89 -26.05 14.57
C ASP A 521 10.64 -27.30 15.02
N TRP A 522 11.69 -27.64 14.29
CA TRP A 522 12.38 -28.91 14.42
C TRP A 522 13.44 -28.86 15.52
N ASP A 523 13.43 -29.87 16.39
CA ASP A 523 14.45 -30.05 17.43
C ASP A 523 15.75 -30.66 16.90
N GLU A 524 16.77 -30.79 17.77
CA GLU A 524 18.07 -31.37 17.41
C GLU A 524 17.98 -32.82 16.93
N ASP A 525 16.92 -33.55 17.29
CA ASP A 525 16.67 -34.93 16.91
C ASP A 525 15.83 -35.02 15.61
N GLY A 526 15.45 -33.89 15.01
CA GLY A 526 14.65 -33.80 13.79
C GLY A 526 13.17 -34.04 14.01
N SER A 527 12.64 -33.78 15.21
CA SER A 527 11.22 -33.86 15.53
C SER A 527 10.59 -32.46 15.67
N PRO A 528 9.37 -32.23 15.16
CA PRO A 528 8.74 -30.90 15.21
C PRO A 528 8.15 -30.64 16.62
N THR A 529 9.01 -30.36 17.60
CA THR A 529 8.61 -30.20 19.01
C THR A 529 8.95 -28.83 19.60
N VAL A 530 9.64 -27.97 18.85
CA VAL A 530 10.03 -26.64 19.31
C VAL A 530 8.91 -25.65 19.05
N VAL A 531 8.21 -25.22 20.11
CA VAL A 531 7.13 -24.23 19.98
C VAL A 531 7.73 -22.83 19.73
N LEU A 532 7.40 -22.23 18.58
CA LEU A 532 7.76 -20.85 18.24
C LEU A 532 6.66 -19.85 18.60
N ARG A 533 5.38 -20.25 18.43
CA ARG A 533 4.18 -19.50 18.81
C ARG A 533 3.10 -20.46 19.28
N GLU A 534 2.44 -20.14 20.39
CA GLU A 534 1.22 -20.85 20.82
C GLU A 534 0.02 -20.31 20.03
N GLY A 535 -0.79 -21.20 19.46
CA GLY A 535 -1.98 -20.82 18.70
C GLY A 535 -3.26 -20.82 19.52
N THR A 536 -4.31 -20.26 18.93
CA THR A 536 -5.64 -20.15 19.54
C THR A 536 -6.73 -20.86 18.74
N ASN A 537 -6.47 -21.20 17.47
CA ASN A 537 -7.48 -21.74 16.55
C ASN A 537 -7.52 -23.28 16.42
N GLY A 538 -6.65 -23.99 17.13
CA GLY A 538 -6.60 -25.47 17.11
C GLY A 538 -5.89 -26.09 15.92
N TRP A 539 -5.34 -25.28 15.02
CA TRP A 539 -4.42 -25.73 13.96
C TRP A 539 -2.97 -25.68 14.44
N THR A 540 -2.12 -26.47 13.80
CA THR A 540 -0.69 -26.49 14.09
C THR A 540 0.10 -26.52 12.82
N CYS A 541 0.88 -25.47 12.58
CA CYS A 541 1.75 -25.33 11.43
C CYS A 541 3.21 -25.61 11.80
N ILE A 542 3.92 -26.26 10.90
CA ILE A 542 5.29 -26.74 11.06
C ILE A 542 6.14 -26.06 10.00
N THR A 543 7.32 -25.58 10.42
CA THR A 543 8.31 -24.98 9.53
C THR A 543 8.86 -25.98 8.52
N ASP A 544 9.53 -25.46 7.49
CA ASP A 544 10.27 -26.21 6.48
C ASP A 544 11.11 -27.33 7.09
N TRP A 545 11.01 -28.53 6.49
CA TRP A 545 11.71 -29.70 6.99
C TRP A 545 13.21 -29.60 6.67
N PRO A 546 14.12 -29.54 7.67
CA PRO A 546 15.51 -29.14 7.42
C PRO A 546 16.35 -30.11 6.60
N VAL A 547 15.81 -31.31 6.30
CA VAL A 547 16.50 -32.43 5.67
C VAL A 547 16.10 -32.58 4.20
N SER A 548 14.93 -32.11 3.81
CA SER A 548 14.47 -32.14 2.42
C SER A 548 15.13 -31.02 1.58
N PRO A 549 15.13 -31.18 0.25
CA PRO A 549 15.64 -30.18 -0.67
C PRO A 549 14.60 -29.10 -1.04
N GLY A 550 13.32 -29.34 -0.75
CA GLY A 550 12.22 -28.42 -1.00
C GLY A 550 12.00 -27.44 0.14
N ASN A 551 10.99 -26.58 -0.03
CA ASN A 551 10.43 -25.78 1.06
C ASN A 551 9.10 -26.42 1.44
N ASP A 552 9.08 -27.09 2.59
CA ASP A 552 8.03 -28.07 2.92
C ASP A 552 7.24 -27.70 4.21
N PRO A 553 6.77 -26.46 4.38
CA PRO A 553 5.97 -26.11 5.56
C PRO A 553 4.59 -26.78 5.47
N GLN A 554 4.03 -27.13 6.61
CA GLN A 554 2.79 -27.92 6.70
C GLN A 554 1.86 -27.35 7.77
N CYS A 555 0.56 -27.17 7.49
CA CYS A 555 -0.46 -26.82 8.50
C CYS A 555 -1.45 -27.97 8.69
N ASN A 556 -1.54 -28.49 9.91
CA ASN A 556 -2.34 -29.68 10.24
C ASN A 556 -3.51 -29.34 11.15
N ASP A 557 -4.66 -29.94 10.86
CA ASP A 557 -5.78 -29.98 11.79
C ASP A 557 -5.51 -30.93 12.97
N ALA A 558 -6.45 -30.97 13.93
CA ALA A 558 -6.29 -31.78 15.13
C ALA A 558 -6.26 -33.30 14.87
N ASN A 559 -6.84 -33.79 13.77
CA ASN A 559 -6.78 -35.21 13.41
C ASN A 559 -5.46 -35.57 12.73
N TRP A 560 -4.92 -34.71 11.86
CA TRP A 560 -3.58 -34.86 11.32
C TRP A 560 -2.49 -34.72 12.38
N GLN A 561 -2.69 -33.86 13.38
CA GLN A 561 -1.72 -33.76 14.47
C GLN A 561 -1.65 -35.06 15.30
N LYS A 562 -2.78 -35.69 15.60
CA LYS A 562 -2.79 -37.03 16.24
C LYS A 562 -2.12 -38.09 15.37
N TRP A 563 -2.34 -38.04 14.05
CA TRP A 563 -1.66 -38.92 13.13
C TRP A 563 -0.14 -38.67 13.17
N SER A 564 0.29 -37.40 13.22
CA SER A 564 1.71 -37.00 13.18
C SER A 564 2.43 -37.45 14.45
N GLU A 565 1.77 -37.34 15.60
CA GLU A 565 2.24 -37.88 16.87
C GLU A 565 2.42 -39.40 16.82
N ALA A 566 1.45 -40.14 16.26
CA ALA A 566 1.53 -41.60 16.14
C ALA A 566 2.63 -42.03 15.16
N PHE A 567 2.75 -41.35 14.02
CA PHE A 567 3.81 -41.57 13.04
C PHE A 567 5.19 -41.34 13.65
N GLY A 568 5.41 -40.21 14.35
CA GLY A 568 6.66 -39.92 15.06
C GLY A 568 6.99 -40.93 16.16
N ALA A 569 5.98 -41.53 16.79
CA ALA A 569 6.14 -42.62 17.76
C ALA A 569 6.43 -43.99 17.12
N GLY A 570 6.25 -44.14 15.81
CA GLY A 570 6.26 -45.42 15.10
C GLY A 570 5.08 -46.32 15.44
N ASP A 571 3.98 -45.71 15.93
CA ASP A 571 2.72 -46.37 16.24
C ASP A 571 1.76 -46.30 15.04
N GLU A 572 0.72 -47.15 15.06
CA GLU A 572 -0.35 -47.12 14.06
C GLU A 572 -1.36 -46.00 14.42
N PRO A 573 -1.64 -45.04 13.52
CA PRO A 573 -2.52 -43.91 13.82
C PRO A 573 -3.98 -44.38 13.92
N GLU A 574 -4.72 -43.86 14.91
CA GLU A 574 -6.16 -44.09 15.05
C GLU A 574 -6.93 -42.97 14.32
N ILE A 575 -7.27 -43.20 13.05
CA ILE A 575 -8.01 -42.23 12.23
C ILE A 575 -9.52 -42.39 12.51
N THR A 576 -10.07 -41.54 13.37
CA THR A 576 -11.49 -41.61 13.79
C THR A 576 -12.42 -40.71 12.99
N GLY A 577 -11.87 -39.84 12.15
CA GLY A 577 -12.61 -38.90 11.31
C GLY A 577 -11.73 -38.37 10.18
N VAL A 578 -12.28 -37.47 9.38
CA VAL A 578 -11.53 -36.78 8.31
C VAL A 578 -10.47 -35.88 8.94
N GLY A 579 -9.26 -35.91 8.38
CA GLY A 579 -8.16 -34.99 8.74
C GLY A 579 -7.69 -34.22 7.52
N ILE A 580 -7.47 -32.91 7.67
CA ILE A 580 -7.05 -32.00 6.60
C ILE A 580 -5.70 -31.37 6.94
N SER A 581 -4.77 -31.42 6.00
CA SER A 581 -3.46 -30.78 6.09
C SER A 581 -3.16 -30.00 4.83
N TYR A 582 -2.56 -28.84 4.99
CA TYR A 582 -2.20 -27.93 3.91
C TYR A 582 -0.68 -27.89 3.72
N MET A 583 -0.26 -27.92 2.46
CA MET A 583 1.11 -27.64 2.00
C MET A 583 1.05 -26.75 0.75
N LEU A 584 0.52 -25.54 0.93
CA LEU A 584 0.28 -24.59 -0.17
C LEU A 584 1.58 -23.96 -0.72
N ALA A 585 2.73 -24.17 -0.07
CA ALA A 585 4.04 -23.82 -0.58
C ALA A 585 4.69 -24.92 -1.45
N GLY A 586 4.03 -26.08 -1.57
CA GLY A 586 4.60 -27.29 -2.17
C GLY A 586 5.22 -28.23 -1.12
N GLY A 587 5.76 -29.35 -1.59
CA GLY A 587 6.35 -30.38 -0.74
C GLY A 587 7.39 -31.24 -1.48
N SER A 588 8.27 -31.89 -0.73
CA SER A 588 9.29 -32.81 -1.21
C SER A 588 9.41 -34.02 -0.31
N ASP A 589 9.10 -35.20 -0.86
CA ASP A 589 9.10 -36.45 -0.13
C ASP A 589 10.24 -37.39 -0.59
N PRO A 590 10.88 -38.11 0.34
CA PRO A 590 11.95 -39.03 -0.01
C PRO A 590 11.44 -40.32 -0.66
N SER A 591 10.16 -40.67 -0.48
CA SER A 591 9.56 -41.87 -1.08
C SER A 591 8.04 -41.82 -1.05
N ASN A 592 7.40 -42.17 -2.17
CA ASN A 592 5.94 -42.39 -2.24
C ASN A 592 5.51 -43.77 -1.68
N THR A 593 6.44 -44.66 -1.35
CA THR A 593 6.11 -46.06 -0.96
C THR A 593 6.68 -46.50 0.38
N ASP A 594 7.69 -45.78 0.89
CA ASP A 594 8.32 -46.08 2.18
C ASP A 594 8.12 -44.90 3.13
N PRO A 595 7.17 -45.00 4.08
CA PRO A 595 6.87 -43.93 5.03
C PRO A 595 8.03 -43.62 5.98
N MET A 596 9.04 -44.48 6.07
CA MET A 596 10.19 -44.30 6.98
C MET A 596 11.46 -43.88 6.24
N ALA A 597 11.37 -43.59 4.95
CA ALA A 597 12.51 -43.09 4.18
C ALA A 597 12.89 -41.68 4.67
N MET A 598 14.17 -41.45 4.93
CA MET A 598 14.72 -40.12 5.26
C MET A 598 15.51 -39.52 4.09
N SER A 599 15.61 -40.27 2.98
CA SER A 599 16.27 -39.90 1.74
C SER A 599 15.79 -40.83 0.62
N PRO A 600 15.85 -40.42 -0.66
CA PRO A 600 15.55 -41.30 -1.78
C PRO A 600 16.39 -42.58 -1.77
N ALA A 601 15.81 -43.66 -2.28
CA ALA A 601 16.54 -44.92 -2.48
C ALA A 601 17.66 -44.74 -3.53
N GLU A 602 18.67 -45.61 -3.50
CA GLU A 602 19.81 -45.52 -4.43
C GLU A 602 19.34 -45.57 -5.89
N GLY A 603 19.47 -44.44 -6.60
CA GLY A 603 19.07 -44.28 -8.01
C GLY A 603 17.68 -43.69 -8.24
N GLU A 604 16.94 -43.37 -7.17
CA GLU A 604 15.65 -42.66 -7.21
C GLU A 604 15.86 -41.17 -6.88
N GLU A 605 14.93 -40.32 -7.34
CA GLU A 605 14.90 -38.87 -7.08
C GLU A 605 13.91 -38.53 -5.97
N TRP A 606 13.99 -37.31 -5.42
CA TRP A 606 12.98 -36.79 -4.51
C TRP A 606 11.64 -36.65 -5.26
N VAL A 607 10.55 -36.98 -4.57
CA VAL A 607 9.20 -36.76 -5.08
C VAL A 607 8.83 -35.31 -4.76
N SER A 608 8.90 -34.43 -5.76
CA SER A 608 8.38 -33.07 -5.62
C SER A 608 6.86 -33.09 -5.82
N THR A 609 6.12 -32.35 -5.01
CA THR A 609 4.67 -32.14 -5.16
C THR A 609 4.41 -30.63 -5.15
N PRO A 610 3.63 -30.08 -6.10
CA PRO A 610 3.27 -28.66 -6.10
C PRO A 610 2.32 -28.33 -4.93
N PRO A 611 1.83 -27.09 -4.78
CA PRO A 611 0.83 -26.76 -3.76
C PRO A 611 -0.30 -27.79 -3.71
N HIS A 612 -0.55 -28.35 -2.53
CA HIS A 612 -1.49 -29.45 -2.36
C HIS A 612 -2.12 -29.50 -0.97
N VAL A 613 -3.23 -30.23 -0.88
CA VAL A 613 -3.92 -30.60 0.37
C VAL A 613 -3.76 -32.10 0.58
N MET A 614 -3.58 -32.52 1.84
CA MET A 614 -3.51 -33.92 2.23
C MET A 614 -4.71 -34.32 3.08
N LEU A 615 -5.32 -35.46 2.73
CA LEU A 615 -6.53 -35.96 3.36
C LEU A 615 -6.31 -37.29 4.08
N LEU A 616 -6.78 -37.38 5.32
CA LEU A 616 -6.99 -38.63 6.05
C LEU A 616 -8.44 -39.06 5.98
N PHE A 617 -8.67 -40.37 5.80
CA PHE A 617 -10.00 -40.96 5.84
C PHE A 617 -10.00 -42.28 6.62
N PRO A 618 -10.95 -42.52 7.56
CA PRO A 618 -10.93 -43.71 8.44
C PRO A 618 -10.88 -45.06 7.74
N ASP A 619 -11.52 -45.19 6.57
CA ASP A 619 -11.58 -46.45 5.82
C ASP A 619 -10.49 -46.56 4.74
N GLY A 620 -9.56 -45.59 4.66
CA GLY A 620 -8.51 -45.53 3.65
C GLY A 620 -9.00 -45.12 2.25
N PHE A 621 -8.14 -45.25 1.25
CA PHE A 621 -8.44 -44.86 -0.13
C PHE A 621 -8.38 -46.07 -1.07
N ASP A 622 -9.24 -46.10 -2.10
CA ASP A 622 -9.28 -47.20 -3.06
C ASP A 622 -8.51 -46.84 -4.34
N ALA A 623 -7.54 -47.67 -4.68
CA ALA A 623 -6.73 -47.54 -5.90
C ALA A 623 -7.53 -47.72 -7.21
N GLU A 624 -8.81 -48.13 -7.14
CA GLU A 624 -9.74 -48.05 -8.27
C GLU A 624 -10.11 -46.60 -8.62
N TYR A 625 -10.11 -45.69 -7.65
CA TYR A 625 -10.49 -44.28 -7.81
C TYR A 625 -9.29 -43.33 -7.85
N PHE A 626 -8.22 -43.63 -7.12
CA PHE A 626 -7.03 -42.77 -7.03
C PHE A 626 -5.76 -43.52 -7.46
N SER A 627 -4.85 -42.82 -8.12
CA SER A 627 -3.56 -43.39 -8.54
C SER A 627 -2.70 -43.73 -7.32
N THR A 628 -1.89 -44.79 -7.36
CA THR A 628 -0.83 -45.05 -6.36
C THR A 628 0.54 -44.56 -6.83
N GLU A 629 0.63 -44.09 -8.08
CA GLU A 629 1.82 -43.42 -8.62
C GLU A 629 1.75 -41.93 -8.29
N PRO A 630 2.88 -41.28 -7.93
CA PRO A 630 2.90 -39.86 -7.61
C PRO A 630 2.58 -39.03 -8.85
N LYS A 631 1.74 -38.01 -8.66
CA LYS A 631 1.22 -37.14 -9.73
C LYS A 631 1.42 -35.68 -9.34
N GLN A 632 1.84 -34.87 -10.31
CA GLN A 632 1.99 -33.43 -10.09
C GLN A 632 0.64 -32.71 -10.14
N ASP A 633 -0.33 -33.24 -10.89
CA ASP A 633 -1.57 -32.53 -11.24
C ASP A 633 -2.82 -33.43 -11.19
N GLU A 634 -2.76 -34.57 -10.50
CA GLU A 634 -3.92 -35.46 -10.23
C GLU A 634 -3.86 -35.97 -8.77
N PRO A 635 -5.01 -36.25 -8.11
CA PRO A 635 -5.00 -36.88 -6.80
C PRO A 635 -4.38 -38.29 -6.81
N TYR A 636 -3.57 -38.60 -5.80
CA TYR A 636 -2.92 -39.90 -5.66
C TYR A 636 -2.76 -40.32 -4.19
N ILE A 637 -2.73 -41.63 -3.96
CA ILE A 637 -2.54 -42.25 -2.64
C ILE A 637 -1.04 -42.34 -2.37
N MET A 638 -0.59 -41.64 -1.34
CA MET A 638 0.76 -41.80 -0.81
C MET A 638 0.80 -42.93 0.21
N TRP A 639 1.86 -43.75 0.13
CA TRP A 639 2.10 -44.91 1.00
C TRP A 639 0.96 -45.93 1.04
N ASP A 640 0.33 -46.17 -0.12
CA ASP A 640 -0.74 -47.16 -0.32
C ASP A 640 -0.45 -48.49 0.38
N GLY A 641 -1.45 -48.97 1.15
CA GLY A 641 -1.38 -50.25 1.84
C GLY A 641 -0.55 -50.24 3.13
N THR A 642 -0.09 -49.07 3.59
CA THR A 642 0.48 -48.86 4.92
C THR A 642 -0.53 -48.19 5.85
N PRO A 643 -0.38 -48.27 7.20
CA PRO A 643 -1.25 -47.55 8.12
C PRO A 643 -1.10 -46.02 8.09
N TYR A 644 -0.13 -45.52 7.32
CA TYR A 644 0.20 -44.10 7.20
C TYR A 644 -0.37 -43.50 5.89
N GLU A 645 -1.11 -44.28 5.12
CA GLU A 645 -1.63 -43.84 3.83
C GLU A 645 -2.50 -42.57 3.96
N HIS A 646 -2.35 -41.69 2.98
CA HIS A 646 -3.12 -40.46 2.87
C HIS A 646 -3.24 -40.05 1.40
N LEU A 647 -4.25 -39.25 1.09
CA LEU A 647 -4.48 -38.79 -0.28
C LEU A 647 -3.84 -37.42 -0.48
N MET A 648 -3.02 -37.32 -1.53
CA MET A 648 -2.38 -36.09 -1.98
C MET A 648 -3.27 -35.45 -3.05
N ILE A 649 -3.62 -34.17 -2.89
CA ILE A 649 -4.55 -33.45 -3.78
C ILE A 649 -3.87 -32.17 -4.27
N PRO A 650 -3.23 -32.16 -5.45
CA PRO A 650 -2.67 -30.95 -6.04
C PRO A 650 -3.76 -29.90 -6.34
N VAL A 651 -3.45 -28.62 -6.12
CA VAL A 651 -4.41 -27.50 -6.22
C VAL A 651 -3.98 -26.38 -7.16
N VAL A 652 -3.04 -26.66 -8.07
CA VAL A 652 -2.60 -25.70 -9.10
C VAL A 652 -3.56 -25.74 -10.28
N ALA A 653 -4.21 -24.61 -10.59
CA ALA A 653 -5.12 -24.50 -11.74
C ALA A 653 -4.35 -24.55 -13.08
N ILE A 654 -5.02 -25.07 -14.12
CA ILE A 654 -4.49 -25.05 -15.49
C ILE A 654 -4.30 -23.60 -16.00
N THR A 655 -3.19 -23.35 -16.69
CA THR A 655 -2.88 -22.03 -17.25
C THR A 655 -3.51 -21.78 -18.62
N ALA A 656 -3.63 -20.50 -19.02
CA ALA A 656 -4.15 -20.12 -20.34
C ALA A 656 -3.31 -20.69 -21.50
N GLU A 657 -2.00 -20.83 -21.32
CA GLU A 657 -1.10 -21.44 -22.31
C GLU A 657 -1.40 -22.94 -22.49
N GLU A 658 -1.61 -23.66 -21.40
CA GLU A 658 -1.94 -25.10 -21.40
C GLU A 658 -3.33 -25.39 -21.96
N MET A 659 -4.29 -24.47 -21.80
CA MET A 659 -5.63 -24.59 -22.39
C MET A 659 -5.60 -24.42 -23.92
N GLY A 660 -4.79 -23.50 -24.43
CA GLY A 660 -4.76 -23.14 -25.85
C GLY A 660 -6.02 -22.40 -26.34
N ASP A 661 -6.28 -22.47 -27.65
CA ASP A 661 -7.41 -21.78 -28.29
C ASP A 661 -8.70 -22.62 -28.20
N VAL A 662 -9.49 -22.33 -27.17
CA VAL A 662 -10.78 -22.98 -26.86
C VAL A 662 -11.92 -21.96 -26.76
N SER A 663 -13.18 -22.42 -26.81
CA SER A 663 -14.33 -21.54 -26.61
C SER A 663 -14.45 -21.06 -25.16
N ASP A 664 -15.18 -19.98 -24.92
CA ASP A 664 -15.31 -19.37 -23.59
C ASP A 664 -15.89 -20.34 -22.55
N ASP A 665 -16.93 -21.10 -22.88
CA ASP A 665 -17.46 -22.17 -22.02
C ASP A 665 -16.40 -23.24 -21.70
N MET A 666 -15.54 -23.59 -22.66
CA MET A 666 -14.49 -24.58 -22.41
C MET A 666 -13.41 -23.99 -21.51
N ARG A 667 -13.02 -22.73 -21.73
CA ARG A 667 -12.05 -22.01 -20.90
C ARG A 667 -12.53 -21.90 -19.45
N SER A 668 -13.79 -21.49 -19.27
CA SER A 668 -14.45 -21.43 -17.96
C SER A 668 -14.47 -22.80 -17.30
N ALA A 669 -14.97 -23.85 -17.96
CA ALA A 669 -15.00 -25.18 -17.36
C ALA A 669 -13.61 -25.72 -16.99
N MET A 670 -12.61 -25.47 -17.84
CA MET A 670 -11.23 -25.96 -17.63
C MET A 670 -10.53 -25.24 -16.47
N SER A 671 -10.81 -23.96 -16.20
CA SER A 671 -10.13 -23.20 -15.13
C SER A 671 -10.44 -23.72 -13.71
N SER A 672 -11.47 -24.55 -13.57
CA SER A 672 -11.85 -25.12 -12.28
C SER A 672 -10.85 -26.12 -11.69
N SER A 673 -9.92 -26.68 -12.48
CA SER A 673 -9.10 -27.83 -12.05
C SER A 673 -7.67 -27.83 -12.62
N PRO A 674 -6.78 -28.70 -12.11
CA PRO A 674 -5.42 -28.88 -12.64
C PRO A 674 -5.37 -29.37 -14.09
N ALA A 675 -4.22 -29.16 -14.74
CA ALA A 675 -4.03 -29.36 -16.18
C ALA A 675 -4.43 -30.74 -16.70
N SER A 676 -3.88 -31.83 -16.13
CA SER A 676 -4.19 -33.19 -16.58
C SER A 676 -5.65 -33.60 -16.32
N ILE A 677 -6.29 -33.05 -15.28
CA ILE A 677 -7.72 -33.24 -15.02
C ILE A 677 -8.54 -32.53 -16.11
N ALA A 678 -8.38 -31.21 -16.24
CA ALA A 678 -9.15 -30.38 -17.16
C ALA A 678 -8.99 -30.83 -18.63
N GLN A 679 -7.77 -31.12 -19.08
CA GLN A 679 -7.50 -31.50 -20.47
C GLN A 679 -8.12 -32.84 -20.85
N ASN A 680 -8.25 -33.77 -19.89
CA ASN A 680 -8.77 -35.12 -20.14
C ASN A 680 -10.19 -35.34 -19.63
N ALA A 681 -10.83 -34.32 -19.04
CA ALA A 681 -12.19 -34.38 -18.53
C ALA A 681 -13.24 -34.29 -19.65
N THR A 682 -14.45 -34.72 -19.31
CA THR A 682 -15.64 -34.43 -20.09
C THR A 682 -16.01 -32.98 -19.82
N ILE A 683 -15.95 -32.12 -20.84
CA ILE A 683 -16.24 -30.69 -20.71
C ILE A 683 -17.68 -30.44 -21.14
N MET A 684 -18.47 -29.92 -20.21
CA MET A 684 -19.84 -29.50 -20.45
C MET A 684 -19.88 -28.05 -20.94
N GLY A 685 -20.98 -27.66 -21.57
CA GLY A 685 -21.23 -26.34 -22.12
C GLY A 685 -22.65 -25.88 -21.83
N ASN A 686 -22.82 -24.56 -21.73
CA ASN A 686 -24.12 -23.97 -21.48
C ASN A 686 -25.06 -24.20 -22.69
N PRO A 687 -26.35 -24.50 -22.47
CA PRO A 687 -27.30 -24.66 -23.55
C PRO A 687 -27.56 -23.30 -24.23
N GLU A 688 -27.81 -23.29 -25.55
CA GLU A 688 -28.20 -22.07 -26.28
C GLU A 688 -29.50 -21.42 -25.75
N LYS A 689 -30.30 -22.17 -24.98
CA LYS A 689 -31.55 -21.69 -24.38
C LYS A 689 -31.67 -22.16 -22.94
N GLU A 690 -32.04 -21.22 -22.08
CA GLU A 690 -32.35 -21.48 -20.68
C GLU A 690 -33.43 -22.57 -20.53
N GLY A 691 -33.13 -23.61 -19.75
CA GLY A 691 -33.99 -24.77 -19.49
C GLY A 691 -33.80 -25.97 -20.42
N ASP A 692 -32.95 -25.88 -21.46
CA ASP A 692 -32.49 -27.04 -22.22
C ASP A 692 -31.34 -27.76 -21.48
N PRO A 693 -31.09 -29.07 -21.71
CA PRO A 693 -29.98 -29.78 -21.07
C PRO A 693 -28.62 -29.26 -21.55
N MET A 694 -27.63 -29.28 -20.66
CA MET A 694 -26.23 -28.95 -20.98
C MET A 694 -25.71 -29.77 -22.17
N VAL A 695 -24.78 -29.19 -22.93
CA VAL A 695 -24.17 -29.82 -24.10
C VAL A 695 -22.79 -30.36 -23.75
N VAL A 696 -22.40 -31.49 -24.33
CA VAL A 696 -21.02 -31.99 -24.22
C VAL A 696 -20.17 -31.28 -25.28
N LEU A 697 -19.21 -30.46 -24.85
CA LEU A 697 -18.25 -29.78 -25.72
C LEU A 697 -17.03 -30.67 -26.01
N GLN A 698 -16.61 -31.45 -25.01
CA GLN A 698 -15.52 -32.43 -25.13
C GLN A 698 -15.88 -33.71 -24.37
N GLU A 699 -15.65 -34.87 -24.98
CA GLU A 699 -15.75 -36.17 -24.30
C GLU A 699 -14.44 -36.48 -23.58
N GLY A 700 -14.51 -36.80 -22.29
CA GLY A 700 -13.35 -37.10 -21.45
C GLY A 700 -12.86 -38.53 -21.51
N THR A 701 -11.69 -38.77 -20.93
CA THR A 701 -11.04 -40.08 -20.80
C THR A 701 -10.62 -40.44 -19.37
N ASN A 702 -10.57 -39.47 -18.46
CA ASN A 702 -10.16 -39.67 -17.06
C ASN A 702 -11.35 -39.85 -16.08
N GLY A 703 -12.59 -39.75 -16.58
CA GLY A 703 -13.81 -39.93 -15.78
C GLY A 703 -14.32 -38.67 -15.05
N TRP A 704 -13.53 -37.60 -15.04
CA TRP A 704 -13.93 -36.31 -14.49
C TRP A 704 -14.91 -35.58 -15.42
N VAL A 705 -15.79 -34.77 -14.84
CA VAL A 705 -16.74 -33.94 -15.58
C VAL A 705 -16.59 -32.51 -15.10
N CYS A 706 -16.22 -31.59 -16.00
CA CYS A 706 -16.11 -30.18 -15.70
C CYS A 706 -17.26 -29.37 -16.31
N TYR A 707 -17.79 -28.45 -15.52
CA TYR A 707 -18.92 -27.58 -15.84
C TYR A 707 -18.43 -26.14 -15.93
N PRO A 708 -18.90 -25.37 -16.94
CA PRO A 708 -18.62 -23.95 -17.04
C PRO A 708 -19.45 -23.19 -16.01
N ASP A 709 -19.15 -21.92 -15.89
CA ASP A 709 -19.94 -20.96 -15.13
C ASP A 709 -21.43 -20.97 -15.52
N ARG A 710 -22.30 -20.77 -14.52
CA ARG A 710 -23.75 -20.76 -14.71
C ARG A 710 -24.18 -19.35 -15.13
N ALA A 711 -25.00 -19.24 -16.18
CA ALA A 711 -25.47 -17.94 -16.66
C ALA A 711 -26.33 -17.10 -15.67
N VAL A 712 -26.62 -17.61 -14.46
CA VAL A 712 -27.50 -16.98 -13.45
C VAL A 712 -26.72 -16.50 -12.22
N SER A 713 -25.52 -17.03 -11.98
CA SER A 713 -24.67 -16.62 -10.86
C SER A 713 -23.94 -15.30 -11.17
N PRO A 714 -23.61 -14.51 -10.13
CA PRO A 714 -22.84 -13.28 -10.28
C PRO A 714 -21.32 -13.49 -10.33
N GLY A 715 -20.82 -14.64 -9.88
CA GLY A 715 -19.39 -15.01 -9.89
C GLY A 715 -19.05 -16.08 -10.92
N ASP A 716 -17.75 -16.28 -11.16
CA ASP A 716 -17.25 -17.38 -12.00
C ASP A 716 -17.33 -18.69 -11.22
N ASP A 717 -18.29 -19.57 -11.57
CA ASP A 717 -18.57 -20.81 -10.82
C ASP A 717 -18.23 -22.12 -11.56
N PRO A 718 -17.07 -22.24 -12.23
CA PRO A 718 -16.74 -23.49 -12.89
C PRO A 718 -16.36 -24.54 -11.85
N SER A 719 -16.81 -25.77 -12.07
CA SER A 719 -16.50 -26.91 -11.19
C SER A 719 -16.01 -28.10 -12.00
N CYS A 720 -15.17 -28.94 -11.41
CA CYS A 720 -14.84 -30.24 -11.98
C CYS A 720 -14.90 -31.35 -10.95
N ASN A 721 -15.74 -32.35 -11.21
CA ASN A 721 -16.10 -33.37 -10.23
C ASN A 721 -15.64 -34.76 -10.68
N ASP A 722 -15.23 -35.57 -9.71
CA ASP A 722 -14.91 -36.97 -9.92
C ASP A 722 -16.20 -37.82 -10.08
N PRO A 723 -16.08 -39.10 -10.49
CA PRO A 723 -17.25 -39.97 -10.66
C PRO A 723 -18.10 -40.20 -9.39
N ILE A 724 -17.50 -40.12 -8.20
CA ILE A 724 -18.19 -40.33 -6.92
C ILE A 724 -19.00 -39.08 -6.56
N MET A 725 -18.41 -37.90 -6.68
CA MET A 725 -19.05 -36.62 -6.46
C MET A 725 -20.19 -36.39 -7.45
N GLU A 726 -19.97 -36.68 -8.74
CA GLU A 726 -21.03 -36.63 -9.76
C GLU A 726 -22.21 -37.55 -9.41
N ALA A 727 -21.93 -38.77 -8.94
CA ALA A 727 -22.98 -39.70 -8.52
C ALA A 727 -23.70 -39.21 -7.25
N GLY A 728 -22.97 -38.61 -6.31
CA GLY A 728 -23.48 -38.00 -5.09
C GLY A 728 -24.49 -36.91 -5.39
N PHE A 729 -24.08 -35.88 -6.14
CA PHE A 729 -24.94 -34.77 -6.55
C PHE A 729 -26.14 -35.25 -7.38
N ALA A 730 -25.94 -36.14 -8.36
CA ALA A 730 -27.03 -36.65 -9.19
C ALA A 730 -28.09 -37.44 -8.41
N SER A 731 -27.70 -38.09 -7.30
CA SER A 731 -28.61 -38.86 -6.45
C SER A 731 -29.31 -38.03 -5.37
N GLY A 732 -28.73 -36.89 -5.00
CA GLY A 732 -29.18 -36.07 -3.87
C GLY A 732 -28.88 -36.69 -2.50
N ALA A 733 -27.95 -37.64 -2.42
CA ALA A 733 -27.59 -38.39 -1.23
C ALA A 733 -26.05 -38.45 -1.07
N THR A 734 -25.45 -37.31 -0.76
CA THR A 734 -23.98 -37.11 -0.66
C THR A 734 -23.35 -37.93 0.48
N ARG A 735 -24.16 -38.35 1.46
CA ARG A 735 -23.74 -39.22 2.57
C ARG A 735 -23.70 -40.71 2.22
N ASP A 736 -24.35 -41.12 1.13
CA ASP A 736 -24.48 -42.52 0.70
C ASP A 736 -23.50 -42.88 -0.43
N VAL A 737 -22.41 -42.11 -0.58
CA VAL A 737 -21.34 -42.36 -1.55
C VAL A 737 -20.52 -43.61 -1.17
N PRO A 738 -19.98 -44.36 -2.15
CA PRO A 738 -19.21 -45.58 -1.90
C PRO A 738 -17.82 -45.35 -1.28
N GLY A 739 -17.32 -44.12 -1.31
CA GLY A 739 -16.01 -43.69 -0.83
C GLY A 739 -15.91 -42.16 -0.85
N PRO A 740 -14.74 -41.58 -0.50
CA PRO A 740 -14.53 -40.15 -0.60
C PRO A 740 -14.64 -39.69 -2.07
N GLY A 741 -15.44 -38.66 -2.34
CA GLY A 741 -15.59 -38.05 -3.65
C GLY A 741 -15.07 -36.62 -3.64
N LEU A 742 -14.33 -36.24 -4.67
CA LEU A 742 -13.66 -34.95 -4.82
C LEU A 742 -14.23 -34.10 -5.95
N GLY A 743 -14.24 -32.79 -5.73
CA GLY A 743 -14.50 -31.77 -6.73
C GLY A 743 -13.56 -30.59 -6.58
N TYR A 744 -13.26 -29.93 -7.69
CA TYR A 744 -12.44 -28.74 -7.74
C TYR A 744 -13.27 -27.53 -8.16
N MET A 745 -13.04 -26.40 -7.50
CA MET A 745 -13.51 -25.06 -7.90
C MET A 745 -12.36 -24.06 -7.74
N LEU A 746 -11.28 -24.26 -8.50
CA LEU A 746 -10.05 -23.47 -8.36
C LEU A 746 -10.14 -22.03 -8.93
N ALA A 747 -11.25 -21.68 -9.57
CA ALA A 747 -11.55 -20.31 -9.97
C ALA A 747 -12.40 -19.54 -8.93
N GLY A 748 -12.78 -20.19 -7.83
CA GLY A 748 -13.80 -19.69 -6.89
C GLY A 748 -15.18 -20.24 -7.19
N GLY A 749 -16.17 -19.79 -6.42
CA GLY A 749 -17.57 -20.15 -6.65
C GLY A 749 -18.55 -19.29 -5.87
N SER A 750 -19.79 -19.28 -6.33
CA SER A 750 -20.91 -18.57 -5.73
C SER A 750 -22.14 -19.47 -5.66
N ASP A 751 -22.83 -19.43 -4.51
CA ASP A 751 -23.99 -20.29 -4.24
C ASP A 751 -25.17 -19.47 -3.72
N GLU A 752 -26.38 -19.95 -4.01
CA GLU A 752 -27.62 -19.29 -3.60
C GLU A 752 -27.87 -19.38 -2.08
N SER A 753 -27.28 -20.37 -1.41
CA SER A 753 -27.41 -20.57 0.03
C SER A 753 -26.34 -21.52 0.56
N ASN A 754 -25.86 -21.27 1.77
CA ASN A 754 -25.04 -22.25 2.52
C ASN A 754 -25.89 -23.30 3.26
N THR A 755 -27.21 -23.10 3.38
CA THR A 755 -28.07 -23.91 4.27
C THR A 755 -29.24 -24.60 3.57
N ASP A 756 -29.70 -24.09 2.42
CA ASP A 756 -30.77 -24.70 1.64
C ASP A 756 -30.26 -25.21 0.28
N PRO A 757 -30.05 -26.54 0.12
CA PRO A 757 -29.59 -27.12 -1.14
C PRO A 757 -30.66 -27.09 -2.25
N THR A 758 -31.85 -26.56 -1.97
CA THR A 758 -32.95 -26.42 -2.94
C THR A 758 -33.21 -24.97 -3.33
N ALA A 759 -32.42 -24.03 -2.81
CA ALA A 759 -32.50 -22.63 -3.17
C ALA A 759 -32.27 -22.46 -4.68
N SER A 760 -33.03 -21.54 -5.30
CA SER A 760 -32.88 -21.16 -6.71
C SER A 760 -32.54 -19.67 -6.85
N GLY A 761 -32.07 -19.07 -5.76
CA GLY A 761 -31.65 -17.69 -5.58
C GLY A 761 -31.51 -17.39 -4.08
N PRO A 762 -30.73 -16.37 -3.70
CA PRO A 762 -30.64 -15.92 -2.30
C PRO A 762 -32.02 -15.64 -1.71
N ALA A 763 -32.18 -15.83 -0.39
CA ALA A 763 -33.42 -15.49 0.28
C ALA A 763 -33.69 -13.98 0.20
N ASP A 764 -34.95 -13.55 0.34
CA ASP A 764 -35.32 -12.13 0.28
C ASP A 764 -34.52 -11.30 1.31
N GLY A 765 -33.55 -10.52 0.84
CA GLY A 765 -32.68 -9.67 1.67
C GLY A 765 -31.33 -10.29 2.04
N GLU A 766 -30.99 -11.47 1.51
CA GLU A 766 -29.67 -12.10 1.63
C GLU A 766 -28.90 -11.98 0.31
N GLU A 767 -27.57 -11.98 0.39
CA GLU A 767 -26.66 -11.92 -0.76
C GLU A 767 -26.23 -13.33 -1.19
N TRP A 768 -25.57 -13.40 -2.35
CA TRP A 768 -24.96 -14.65 -2.82
C TRP A 768 -23.81 -15.06 -1.88
N VAL A 769 -23.69 -16.36 -1.64
CA VAL A 769 -22.58 -16.91 -0.86
C VAL A 769 -21.38 -17.00 -1.80
N THR A 770 -20.39 -16.14 -1.64
CA THR A 770 -19.15 -16.18 -2.44
C THR A 770 -18.07 -16.96 -1.72
N THR A 771 -17.30 -17.75 -2.46
CA THR A 771 -16.27 -18.65 -1.94
C THR A 771 -14.97 -18.53 -2.75
N PRO A 772 -13.80 -18.62 -2.11
CA PRO A 772 -12.50 -18.64 -2.78
C PRO A 772 -12.29 -19.91 -3.59
N ALA A 773 -11.15 -19.99 -4.26
CA ALA A 773 -10.66 -21.26 -4.77
C ALA A 773 -10.72 -22.31 -3.65
N HIS A 774 -11.43 -23.41 -3.88
CA HIS A 774 -11.66 -24.43 -2.88
C HIS A 774 -11.82 -25.82 -3.49
N LEU A 775 -11.66 -26.84 -2.64
CA LEU A 775 -12.03 -28.22 -2.94
C LEU A 775 -13.39 -28.53 -2.33
N MET A 776 -14.17 -29.36 -3.01
CA MET A 776 -15.35 -30.01 -2.47
C MET A 776 -15.01 -31.44 -2.07
N LEU A 777 -15.49 -31.87 -0.91
CA LEU A 777 -15.33 -33.24 -0.43
C LEU A 777 -16.66 -33.82 0.05
N MET A 778 -16.96 -35.03 -0.40
CA MET A 778 -18.03 -35.87 0.15
C MET A 778 -17.44 -37.13 0.75
N VAL A 779 -17.99 -37.61 1.87
CA VAL A 779 -17.57 -38.86 2.49
C VAL A 779 -18.76 -39.72 2.91
N PRO A 780 -18.62 -41.06 2.91
CA PRO A 780 -19.62 -41.96 3.45
C PRO A 780 -19.96 -41.58 4.89
N GLY A 781 -21.25 -41.38 5.17
CA GLY A 781 -21.71 -41.03 6.50
C GLY A 781 -21.55 -39.57 6.90
N GLY A 782 -21.06 -38.68 6.03
CA GLY A 782 -21.02 -37.23 6.25
C GLY A 782 -19.96 -36.74 7.26
N PHE A 783 -20.12 -35.50 7.74
CA PHE A 783 -19.14 -34.81 8.58
C PHE A 783 -19.66 -34.52 10.00
N ASP A 784 -18.73 -34.33 10.94
CA ASP A 784 -19.05 -33.95 12.32
C ASP A 784 -19.04 -32.43 12.48
N ALA A 785 -20.23 -31.84 12.70
CA ALA A 785 -20.40 -30.40 12.88
C ALA A 785 -19.91 -29.88 14.25
N ASP A 786 -19.56 -30.77 15.20
CA ASP A 786 -18.85 -30.38 16.41
C ASP A 786 -17.33 -30.20 16.16
N TYR A 787 -16.82 -30.70 15.03
CA TYR A 787 -15.41 -30.61 14.64
C TYR A 787 -15.17 -29.58 13.54
N PHE A 788 -15.98 -29.60 12.47
CA PHE A 788 -15.90 -28.61 11.40
C PHE A 788 -16.99 -27.56 11.57
N THR A 789 -16.64 -26.31 11.30
CA THR A 789 -17.59 -25.20 11.34
C THR A 789 -18.63 -25.33 10.22
N THR A 790 -19.77 -24.69 10.38
CA THR A 790 -20.76 -24.49 9.31
C THR A 790 -20.75 -23.04 8.80
N ASP A 791 -19.86 -22.22 9.35
CA ASP A 791 -19.67 -20.83 8.97
C ASP A 791 -18.78 -20.73 7.73
N HIS A 792 -19.41 -20.42 6.60
CA HIS A 792 -18.76 -20.29 5.31
C HIS A 792 -17.86 -19.04 5.18
N MET A 793 -18.02 -18.06 6.08
CA MET A 793 -17.23 -16.83 6.09
C MET A 793 -15.96 -16.96 6.92
N SER A 794 -15.78 -18.07 7.63
CA SER A 794 -14.71 -18.24 8.60
C SER A 794 -13.32 -18.42 7.97
N GLY A 795 -13.24 -18.70 6.67
CA GLY A 795 -12.00 -19.06 5.97
C GLY A 795 -11.44 -20.45 6.32
N TYR A 796 -12.06 -21.17 7.27
CA TYR A 796 -11.73 -22.55 7.62
C TYR A 796 -12.48 -23.55 6.73
N PRO A 797 -12.04 -24.82 6.65
CA PRO A 797 -12.86 -25.89 6.11
C PRO A 797 -14.23 -25.98 6.81
N TYR A 798 -15.30 -25.89 6.04
CA TYR A 798 -16.67 -25.83 6.57
C TYR A 798 -17.61 -26.83 5.91
N ILE A 799 -18.66 -27.20 6.62
CA ILE A 799 -19.70 -28.09 6.11
C ILE A 799 -20.81 -27.25 5.48
N MET A 800 -20.93 -27.33 4.16
CA MET A 800 -22.05 -26.76 3.43
C MET A 800 -23.28 -27.66 3.56
N PHE A 801 -24.46 -27.07 3.68
CA PHE A 801 -25.74 -27.77 3.86
C PHE A 801 -25.76 -28.74 5.04
N ALA A 802 -25.06 -28.40 6.12
CA ALA A 802 -24.88 -29.25 7.29
C ALA A 802 -26.21 -29.83 7.83
N GLY A 803 -26.22 -31.14 8.07
CA GLY A 803 -27.39 -31.84 8.62
C GLY A 803 -28.44 -32.22 7.56
N THR A 804 -28.16 -32.00 6.28
CA THR A 804 -28.97 -32.50 5.16
C THR A 804 -28.34 -33.75 4.53
N ASP A 805 -29.10 -34.47 3.69
CA ASP A 805 -28.56 -35.57 2.87
C ASP A 805 -27.70 -35.06 1.69
N TYR A 806 -27.55 -33.73 1.55
CA TYR A 806 -26.80 -33.05 0.48
C TYR A 806 -25.53 -32.35 1.00
N GLU A 807 -25.16 -32.57 2.27
CA GLU A 807 -23.99 -31.94 2.85
C GLU A 807 -22.69 -32.36 2.16
N HIS A 808 -21.79 -31.41 2.01
CA HIS A 808 -20.43 -31.64 1.55
C HIS A 808 -19.51 -30.60 2.20
N MET A 809 -18.22 -30.90 2.22
CA MET A 809 -17.22 -30.06 2.84
C MET A 809 -16.57 -29.17 1.80
N MET A 810 -16.42 -27.91 2.16
CA MET A 810 -15.72 -26.89 1.40
C MET A 810 -14.36 -26.70 2.07
N ILE A 811 -13.27 -26.87 1.31
CA ILE A 811 -11.90 -26.75 1.79
C ILE A 811 -11.24 -25.60 1.04
N PRO A 812 -11.19 -24.38 1.59
CA PRO A 812 -10.52 -23.24 0.96
C PRO A 812 -9.04 -23.56 0.72
N VAL A 813 -8.54 -23.24 -0.47
CA VAL A 813 -7.13 -23.39 -0.87
C VAL A 813 -6.50 -22.07 -1.31
N ALA A 814 -7.29 -21.01 -1.28
CA ALA A 814 -6.88 -19.62 -1.33
C ALA A 814 -7.62 -18.87 -0.21
N ASP A 815 -7.09 -17.72 0.17
CA ASP A 815 -7.84 -16.78 0.99
C ASP A 815 -9.11 -16.34 0.26
N MET A 816 -10.19 -16.06 1.01
CA MET A 816 -11.44 -15.53 0.46
C MET A 816 -11.10 -14.38 -0.51
N PRO A 817 -11.52 -14.40 -1.80
CA PRO A 817 -11.34 -13.28 -2.69
C PRO A 817 -11.97 -12.10 -1.98
N GLU A 818 -11.17 -11.07 -1.72
CA GLU A 818 -11.47 -9.91 -0.88
C GLU A 818 -12.96 -9.59 -0.85
N MET A 819 -13.67 -10.24 0.07
CA MET A 819 -14.96 -9.77 0.52
C MET A 819 -14.61 -8.93 1.73
N GLU A 820 -14.14 -7.71 1.45
CA GLU A 820 -14.11 -6.60 2.39
C GLU A 820 -13.62 -6.93 3.82
N MET A 821 -12.58 -7.75 4.00
CA MET A 821 -11.95 -7.89 5.32
C MET A 821 -10.82 -6.87 5.53
N GLU A 822 -10.20 -6.40 4.46
CA GLU A 822 -9.44 -5.15 4.47
C GLU A 822 -10.37 -3.92 4.33
N ASP A 823 -11.46 -3.98 3.55
CA ASP A 823 -12.38 -2.82 3.44
C ASP A 823 -13.22 -2.55 4.72
N ALA A 824 -13.36 -3.52 5.63
CA ALA A 824 -13.89 -3.26 6.97
C ALA A 824 -12.89 -2.55 7.89
N ARG A 825 -11.59 -2.55 7.55
CA ARG A 825 -10.52 -1.85 8.26
C ARG A 825 -10.09 -0.62 7.49
N ILE A 826 -10.44 0.53 8.03
CA ILE A 826 -9.78 1.76 7.60
C ILE A 826 -8.51 1.89 8.41
N MET A 827 -7.38 1.55 7.78
CA MET A 827 -6.07 1.58 8.42
C MET A 827 -5.71 3.00 8.87
N ILE A 828 -5.16 3.09 10.07
CA ILE A 828 -4.61 4.30 10.67
C ILE A 828 -3.09 4.10 10.72
N PRO A 829 -2.26 5.16 10.62
CA PRO A 829 -0.81 5.00 10.63
C PRO A 829 -0.29 4.13 11.79
N ASN A 830 0.76 3.35 11.53
CA ASN A 830 1.37 2.51 12.54
C ASN A 830 1.94 3.36 13.69
N GLY A 831 1.90 2.84 14.91
CA GLY A 831 2.34 3.55 16.11
C GLY A 831 1.48 4.74 16.52
N PHE A 832 0.37 5.03 15.80
CA PHE A 832 -0.43 6.23 15.98
C PHE A 832 -1.13 6.33 17.34
N GLN A 833 -1.45 5.23 18.02
CA GLN A 833 -2.13 5.22 19.32
C GLN A 833 -3.43 6.07 19.30
N PRO A 834 -4.44 5.64 18.52
CA PRO A 834 -5.66 6.41 18.34
C PRO A 834 -6.54 6.37 19.59
N GLU A 835 -7.27 7.45 19.86
CA GLU A 835 -8.19 7.53 21.00
C GLU A 835 -9.56 8.10 20.61
N GLY A 836 -9.59 9.23 19.88
CA GLY A 836 -10.82 9.94 19.54
C GLY A 836 -11.21 9.79 18.06
N ILE A 837 -12.51 9.87 17.74
CA ILE A 837 -13.01 9.99 16.37
C ILE A 837 -14.16 11.00 16.24
N ALA A 838 -14.18 11.76 15.14
CA ALA A 838 -15.32 12.60 14.75
C ALA A 838 -15.56 12.52 13.24
N VAL A 839 -16.80 12.64 12.81
CA VAL A 839 -17.17 12.63 11.37
C VAL A 839 -17.66 14.00 10.92
N GLY A 840 -16.97 14.55 9.93
CA GLY A 840 -17.27 15.83 9.28
C GLY A 840 -18.12 15.70 8.02
N GLN A 841 -18.00 16.67 7.11
CA GLN A 841 -18.77 16.67 5.87
C GLN A 841 -18.32 15.55 4.92
N GLY A 842 -19.27 15.04 4.12
CA GLY A 842 -18.98 14.12 3.02
C GLY A 842 -18.45 12.73 3.42
N GLY A 843 -18.47 12.38 4.71
CA GLY A 843 -17.87 11.11 5.18
C GLY A 843 -16.39 11.20 5.56
N MET A 844 -15.83 12.41 5.66
CA MET A 844 -14.47 12.58 6.20
C MET A 844 -14.48 12.40 7.72
N ALA A 845 -13.80 11.37 8.22
CA ALA A 845 -13.53 11.19 9.63
C ALA A 845 -12.19 11.81 10.04
N TYR A 846 -12.08 12.15 11.31
CA TYR A 846 -10.87 12.63 11.97
C TYR A 846 -10.60 11.70 13.15
N VAL A 847 -9.35 11.27 13.31
CA VAL A 847 -8.90 10.37 14.38
C VAL A 847 -7.76 11.05 15.13
N SER A 848 -7.82 11.12 16.47
CA SER A 848 -6.75 11.74 17.28
C SER A 848 -5.78 10.71 17.82
N SER A 849 -4.52 11.14 17.96
CA SER A 849 -3.47 10.37 18.61
C SER A 849 -3.25 10.83 20.06
N VAL A 850 -3.40 9.92 21.02
CA VAL A 850 -2.92 10.18 22.39
C VAL A 850 -1.39 10.17 22.42
N GLY A 851 -0.74 9.40 21.54
CA GLY A 851 0.71 9.22 21.49
C GLY A 851 1.42 10.53 21.12
N SER A 852 1.06 11.07 19.96
CA SER A 852 1.72 12.19 19.29
C SER A 852 0.90 13.48 19.28
N GLY A 853 -0.41 13.45 19.59
CA GLY A 853 -1.28 14.61 19.43
C GLY A 853 -1.62 14.99 18.00
N ALA A 854 -1.23 14.17 17.02
CA ALA A 854 -1.65 14.29 15.65
C ALA A 854 -3.17 14.08 15.50
N ILE A 855 -3.72 14.58 14.40
CA ILE A 855 -5.07 14.25 13.93
C ILE A 855 -4.93 13.71 12.51
N TYR A 856 -5.39 12.49 12.28
CA TYR A 856 -5.43 11.85 10.97
C TYR A 856 -6.82 12.04 10.37
N LYS A 857 -6.91 12.53 9.13
CA LYS A 857 -8.18 12.68 8.41
C LYS A 857 -8.28 11.57 7.39
N VAL A 858 -9.42 10.91 7.35
CA VAL A 858 -9.64 9.73 6.50
C VAL A 858 -11.02 9.76 5.87
N ASN A 859 -11.12 9.39 4.61
CA ASN A 859 -12.39 9.24 3.92
C ASN A 859 -12.98 7.87 4.27
N LEU A 860 -14.11 7.85 4.96
CA LEU A 860 -14.75 6.60 5.39
C LEU A 860 -15.25 5.73 4.24
N ALA A 861 -15.41 6.28 3.03
CA ALA A 861 -15.85 5.52 1.87
C ALA A 861 -14.69 4.91 1.06
N THR A 862 -13.47 5.47 1.15
CA THR A 862 -12.32 5.01 0.35
C THR A 862 -11.16 4.49 1.19
N GLY A 863 -11.18 4.69 2.51
CA GLY A 863 -10.06 4.36 3.41
C GLY A 863 -8.84 5.27 3.27
N GLU A 864 -8.78 6.11 2.23
CA GLU A 864 -7.68 7.06 1.99
C GLU A 864 -7.64 8.12 3.08
N GLY A 865 -6.47 8.30 3.68
CA GLY A 865 -6.26 9.29 4.71
C GLY A 865 -4.90 9.95 4.65
N SER A 866 -4.77 11.04 5.39
CA SER A 866 -3.54 11.80 5.54
C SER A 866 -3.49 12.42 6.93
N PHE A 867 -2.32 12.83 7.39
CA PHE A 867 -2.23 13.72 8.53
C PHE A 867 -2.98 15.04 8.21
N PHE A 868 -3.81 15.46 9.15
CA PHE A 868 -4.60 16.68 9.09
C PHE A 868 -4.10 17.72 10.10
N VAL A 869 -3.61 17.23 11.23
CA VAL A 869 -2.74 17.96 12.14
C VAL A 869 -1.52 17.10 12.41
N GLU A 870 -0.35 17.62 12.12
CA GLU A 870 0.92 16.90 12.26
C GLU A 870 1.23 16.48 13.71
N PRO A 871 2.05 15.44 13.92
CA PRO A 871 2.56 15.05 15.23
C PRO A 871 3.13 16.22 16.05
N GLN A 872 2.70 16.33 17.30
CA GLN A 872 3.08 17.40 18.22
C GLN A 872 4.00 16.88 19.33
N LYS A 873 5.11 17.59 19.59
CA LYS A 873 6.09 17.16 20.60
C LYS A 873 5.55 17.15 22.04
N THR A 874 4.62 18.05 22.37
CA THR A 874 4.16 18.26 23.75
C THR A 874 2.65 18.29 23.92
N GLN A 875 1.90 18.37 22.83
CA GLN A 875 0.44 18.41 22.85
C GLN A 875 -0.06 17.00 22.56
N LYS A 876 -1.08 16.55 23.30
CA LYS A 876 -1.81 15.31 23.03
C LYS A 876 -3.23 15.64 22.55
N ALA A 877 -3.86 14.70 21.87
CA ALA A 877 -5.21 14.83 21.35
C ALA A 877 -6.01 13.58 21.73
N LEU A 878 -7.18 13.78 22.33
CA LEU A 878 -8.09 12.70 22.75
C LEU A 878 -9.46 12.93 22.11
N GLY A 879 -10.55 12.82 22.88
CA GLY A 879 -11.92 12.93 22.41
C GLY A 879 -12.14 14.18 21.57
N MET A 880 -13.00 14.03 20.57
CA MET A 880 -13.26 15.08 19.59
C MET A 880 -14.70 15.08 19.08
N VAL A 881 -15.14 16.23 18.58
CA VAL A 881 -16.45 16.37 17.93
C VAL A 881 -16.40 17.42 16.83
N TYR A 882 -17.07 17.14 15.71
CA TYR A 882 -17.15 18.03 14.56
C TYR A 882 -18.49 18.79 14.55
N ASP A 883 -18.44 20.11 14.43
CA ASP A 883 -19.64 20.94 14.27
C ASP A 883 -19.95 21.20 12.79
N GLN A 884 -20.91 20.42 12.27
CA GLN A 884 -21.42 20.52 10.89
C GLN A 884 -21.97 21.91 10.51
N ARG A 885 -22.23 22.81 11.47
CA ARG A 885 -22.75 24.16 11.21
C ARG A 885 -21.65 25.18 10.91
N THR A 886 -20.45 24.93 11.42
CA THR A 886 -19.32 25.87 11.37
C THR A 886 -18.06 25.28 10.78
N ASP A 887 -18.06 23.97 10.53
CA ASP A 887 -16.88 23.20 10.14
C ASP A 887 -15.74 23.33 11.15
N LEU A 888 -16.06 23.42 12.44
CA LEU A 888 -15.07 23.43 13.51
C LEU A 888 -14.94 22.04 14.14
N LEU A 889 -13.70 21.60 14.34
CA LEU A 889 -13.35 20.38 15.04
C LEU A 889 -12.85 20.73 16.45
N TYR A 890 -13.55 20.28 17.48
CA TYR A 890 -13.20 20.49 18.89
C TYR A 890 -12.48 19.26 19.42
N VAL A 891 -11.33 19.44 20.08
CA VAL A 891 -10.44 18.35 20.49
C VAL A 891 -9.94 18.55 21.91
N ALA A 892 -9.96 17.50 22.72
CA ALA A 892 -9.46 17.50 24.09
C ALA A 892 -7.92 17.35 24.15
N GLY A 893 -7.28 18.11 25.04
CA GLY A 893 -5.82 18.25 25.08
C GLY A 893 -5.07 17.41 26.14
N HIS A 894 -5.70 16.42 26.77
CA HIS A 894 -5.11 15.61 27.83
C HIS A 894 -4.63 16.43 29.04
N SER A 895 -3.47 16.06 29.57
CA SER A 895 -2.67 16.69 30.63
C SER A 895 -2.19 18.10 30.31
N SER A 896 -2.30 18.57 29.06
CA SER A 896 -2.07 19.99 28.75
C SER A 896 -3.19 20.87 29.31
N GLY A 897 -4.33 20.28 29.71
CA GLY A 897 -5.40 20.96 30.43
C GLY A 897 -6.20 21.95 29.58
N ASN A 898 -6.14 21.80 28.26
CA ASN A 898 -6.74 22.68 27.26
C ASN A 898 -7.74 21.94 26.35
N GLY A 899 -8.60 22.70 25.68
CA GLY A 899 -9.36 22.27 24.51
C GLY A 899 -8.89 23.04 23.28
N MET A 900 -8.68 22.33 22.18
CA MET A 900 -8.25 22.89 20.90
C MET A 900 -9.44 22.94 19.95
N VAL A 901 -9.49 23.97 19.12
CA VAL A 901 -10.52 24.15 18.11
C VAL A 901 -9.81 24.35 16.78
N PHE A 902 -10.01 23.43 15.86
CA PHE A 902 -9.45 23.47 14.52
C PHE A 902 -10.52 23.83 13.51
N ASN A 903 -10.12 24.47 12.43
CA ASN A 903 -10.91 24.52 11.21
C ASN A 903 -10.90 23.11 10.61
N GLY A 904 -12.05 22.47 10.62
CA GLY A 904 -12.26 21.11 10.13
C GLY A 904 -12.10 20.96 8.61
N LEU A 905 -11.98 22.04 7.85
CA LEU A 905 -11.63 21.97 6.42
C LEU A 905 -10.13 22.04 6.19
N THR A 906 -9.42 22.88 6.95
CA THR A 906 -8.02 23.25 6.66
C THR A 906 -6.99 22.74 7.68
N GLY A 907 -7.42 22.28 8.86
CA GLY A 907 -6.52 21.86 9.94
C GLY A 907 -5.97 23.03 10.77
N GLU A 908 -6.29 24.27 10.42
CA GLU A 908 -5.81 25.46 11.12
C GLU A 908 -6.35 25.52 12.56
N LEU A 909 -5.47 25.76 13.54
CA LEU A 909 -5.87 25.98 14.93
C LEU A 909 -6.55 27.35 15.10
N VAL A 910 -7.88 27.34 15.20
CA VAL A 910 -8.73 28.53 15.39
C VAL A 910 -8.68 29.04 16.83
N ALA A 911 -8.67 28.14 17.81
CA ALA A 911 -8.58 28.52 19.21
C ALA A 911 -7.91 27.45 20.08
N ASN A 912 -7.16 27.90 21.08
CA ASN A 912 -6.63 27.06 22.14
C ASN A 912 -7.13 27.59 23.49
N VAL A 913 -8.01 26.84 24.14
CA VAL A 913 -8.73 27.24 25.36
C VAL A 913 -8.14 26.51 26.56
N GLN A 914 -7.38 27.24 27.39
CA GLN A 914 -6.86 26.67 28.64
C GLN A 914 -7.99 26.54 29.68
N PHE A 915 -8.35 25.32 30.05
CA PHE A 915 -9.38 25.05 31.05
C PHE A 915 -8.81 24.91 32.46
N THR A 916 -7.67 24.21 32.59
CA THR A 916 -6.99 24.00 33.87
C THR A 916 -5.48 24.06 33.70
N THR A 917 -4.79 24.48 34.76
CA THR A 917 -3.33 24.36 34.89
C THR A 917 -2.96 23.52 36.11
N ASP A 918 -3.97 22.86 36.71
CA ASP A 918 -3.78 21.93 37.79
C ASP A 918 -3.06 20.70 37.24
N PRO A 919 -1.90 20.31 37.79
CA PRO A 919 -1.15 19.14 37.32
C PRO A 919 -1.93 17.82 37.48
N ASP A 920 -2.97 17.79 38.31
CA ASP A 920 -3.82 16.62 38.47
C ASP A 920 -4.95 16.57 37.41
N GLY A 921 -5.18 17.63 36.61
CA GLY A 921 -6.24 17.67 35.60
C GLY A 921 -5.92 16.92 34.31
N LEU A 922 -6.94 16.31 33.71
CA LEU A 922 -6.84 15.58 32.44
C LEU A 922 -8.10 15.82 31.61
N VAL A 923 -8.02 16.74 30.64
CA VAL A 923 -9.13 17.05 29.73
C VAL A 923 -9.24 15.92 28.71
N ASN A 924 -10.35 15.18 28.70
CA ASN A 924 -10.41 13.90 28.00
C ASN A 924 -11.41 13.87 26.84
N ASP A 925 -12.69 14.11 27.13
CA ASP A 925 -13.75 13.81 26.18
C ASP A 925 -14.66 15.01 25.91
N VAL A 926 -15.33 15.04 24.74
CA VAL A 926 -16.00 16.25 24.23
C VAL A 926 -17.44 15.98 23.76
N ALA A 927 -18.38 16.85 24.14
CA ALA A 927 -19.75 16.82 23.65
C ALA A 927 -20.21 18.17 23.09
N LEU A 928 -20.83 18.14 21.91
CA LEU A 928 -21.41 19.30 21.24
C LEU A 928 -22.93 19.37 21.43
N ALA A 929 -23.44 20.56 21.71
CA ALA A 929 -24.86 20.89 21.70
C ALA A 929 -25.14 22.17 20.89
N ASP A 930 -26.40 22.61 20.83
CA ASP A 930 -26.84 23.72 19.99
C ASP A 930 -26.08 25.04 20.25
N ASP A 931 -25.74 25.35 21.51
CA ASP A 931 -25.12 26.64 21.87
C ASP A 931 -23.88 26.50 22.77
N VAL A 932 -23.30 25.29 22.86
CA VAL A 932 -22.25 24.99 23.83
C VAL A 932 -21.48 23.73 23.48
N VAL A 933 -20.20 23.71 23.85
CA VAL A 933 -19.34 22.52 23.86
C VAL A 933 -18.93 22.21 25.29
N TYR A 934 -18.97 20.95 25.69
CA TYR A 934 -18.58 20.47 27.00
C TYR A 934 -17.34 19.57 26.91
N PHE A 935 -16.45 19.67 27.89
CA PHE A 935 -15.27 18.82 28.01
C PHE A 935 -15.23 18.18 29.40
N THR A 936 -14.92 16.89 29.50
CA THR A 936 -14.71 16.22 30.79
C THR A 936 -13.30 16.44 31.30
N ASP A 937 -13.15 16.43 32.63
CA ASP A 937 -11.88 16.15 33.28
C ASP A 937 -11.95 14.73 33.87
N SER A 938 -11.09 13.82 33.43
CA SER A 938 -11.16 12.43 33.90
C SER A 938 -10.50 12.21 35.25
N ASN A 939 -9.68 13.15 35.73
CA ASN A 939 -9.04 13.01 37.04
C ASN A 939 -9.75 13.83 38.12
N LEU A 940 -10.37 14.94 37.74
CA LEU A 940 -11.06 15.86 38.63
C LEU A 940 -12.58 15.76 38.43
N PRO A 941 -13.42 15.96 39.46
CA PRO A 941 -14.88 15.88 39.32
C PRO A 941 -15.43 17.17 38.69
N LEU A 942 -15.01 17.47 37.45
CA LEU A 942 -15.27 18.72 36.74
C LEU A 942 -15.74 18.46 35.31
N VAL A 943 -16.54 19.40 34.79
CA VAL A 943 -16.84 19.55 33.37
C VAL A 943 -16.56 21.00 32.99
N TYR A 944 -15.87 21.22 31.87
CA TYR A 944 -15.65 22.54 31.31
C TYR A 944 -16.71 22.84 30.27
N ARG A 945 -17.27 24.04 30.34
CA ARG A 945 -18.33 24.54 29.46
C ARG A 945 -17.78 25.67 28.61
N LEU A 946 -17.79 25.49 27.29
CA LEU A 946 -17.39 26.49 26.30
C LEU A 946 -18.63 26.97 25.53
N PRO A 947 -19.16 28.16 25.83
CA PRO A 947 -20.34 28.68 25.15
C PRO A 947 -20.05 29.01 23.68
N LEU A 948 -21.03 28.76 22.81
CA LEU A 948 -21.05 29.18 21.41
C LEU A 948 -21.92 30.43 21.24
N THR A 949 -21.51 31.31 20.35
CA THR A 949 -22.25 32.53 20.02
C THR A 949 -23.54 32.21 19.26
N ALA A 950 -24.65 32.84 19.65
CA ALA A 950 -25.98 32.50 19.11
C ALA A 950 -26.17 32.79 17.61
N GLU A 951 -25.35 33.65 16.99
CA GLU A 951 -25.47 34.00 15.57
C GLU A 951 -24.47 33.24 14.67
N SER A 952 -23.22 33.09 15.11
CA SER A 952 -22.16 32.48 14.29
C SER A 952 -21.74 31.08 14.76
N HIS A 953 -22.27 30.58 15.87
CA HIS A 953 -21.89 29.30 16.49
C HIS A 953 -20.38 29.16 16.77
N GLN A 954 -19.66 30.27 16.78
CA GLN A 954 -18.24 30.34 17.09
C GLN A 954 -18.02 30.28 18.60
N PRO A 955 -16.96 29.61 19.09
CA PRO A 955 -16.65 29.57 20.51
C PRO A 955 -16.23 30.93 21.05
N ASP A 956 -16.58 31.22 22.31
CA ASP A 956 -16.00 32.33 23.06
C ASP A 956 -15.10 31.78 24.19
N PRO A 957 -13.78 31.61 23.94
CA PRO A 957 -12.83 31.12 24.93
C PRO A 957 -12.87 31.89 26.26
N SER A 958 -13.14 33.21 26.19
CA SER A 958 -13.18 34.08 27.36
C SER A 958 -14.41 33.85 28.25
N ALA A 959 -15.44 33.20 27.70
CA ALA A 959 -16.68 32.84 28.38
C ALA A 959 -16.69 31.40 28.92
N SER A 960 -15.57 30.67 28.82
CA SER A 960 -15.43 29.33 29.38
C SER A 960 -15.72 29.29 30.89
N GLN A 961 -16.36 28.22 31.34
CA GLN A 961 -16.80 28.03 32.72
C GLN A 961 -16.45 26.62 33.21
N THR A 962 -16.23 26.49 34.51
CA THR A 962 -16.04 25.20 35.16
C THR A 962 -17.30 24.84 35.94
N ILE A 963 -17.82 23.64 35.71
CA ILE A 963 -18.95 23.04 36.43
C ILE A 963 -18.38 21.94 37.32
N SER A 964 -18.68 21.99 38.62
CA SER A 964 -18.32 20.90 39.52
C SER A 964 -19.39 19.81 39.49
N LEU A 965 -18.96 18.57 39.30
CA LEU A 965 -19.85 17.41 39.42
C LEU A 965 -20.21 17.19 40.89
N THR A 966 -21.50 17.11 41.19
CA THR A 966 -22.08 16.98 42.52
C THR A 966 -23.22 15.97 42.53
N GLY A 967 -23.95 15.85 43.64
CA GLY A 967 -25.04 14.88 43.74
C GLY A 967 -24.52 13.48 44.05
N GLU A 968 -24.82 12.52 43.17
CA GLU A 968 -24.44 11.11 43.33
C GLU A 968 -23.11 10.76 42.64
N PHE A 969 -22.48 11.70 41.93
CA PHE A 969 -21.15 11.49 41.35
C PHE A 969 -20.13 11.22 42.45
N GLU A 970 -19.44 10.09 42.35
CA GLU A 970 -18.38 9.70 43.27
C GLU A 970 -17.02 10.00 42.62
N HIS A 971 -16.07 10.52 43.41
CA HIS A 971 -14.71 10.81 42.95
C HIS A 971 -13.72 9.84 43.58
N LEU A 972 -13.02 9.09 42.73
CA LEU A 972 -11.92 8.21 43.07
C LEU A 972 -10.59 8.93 42.83
N SER A 973 -9.89 9.24 43.92
CA SER A 973 -8.58 9.88 43.84
C SER A 973 -7.55 8.95 43.18
N GLY A 974 -6.93 9.42 42.10
CA GLY A 974 -5.91 8.69 41.33
C GLY A 974 -6.48 7.66 40.35
N GLY A 975 -7.78 7.69 40.09
CA GLY A 975 -8.46 6.87 39.09
C GLY A 975 -9.00 7.67 37.90
N ILE A 976 -9.49 6.97 36.88
CA ILE A 976 -10.19 7.54 35.73
C ILE A 976 -11.69 7.63 36.06
N ASN A 977 -12.14 8.87 36.28
CA ASN A 977 -13.47 9.25 36.71
C ASN A 977 -14.35 9.60 35.50
N GLY A 978 -14.71 10.87 35.33
CA GLY A 978 -15.59 11.33 34.24
C GLY A 978 -14.87 11.24 32.89
N ASN A 979 -15.26 10.27 32.06
CA ASN A 979 -14.61 9.97 30.79
C ASN A 979 -15.55 10.35 29.62
N GLY A 980 -16.08 9.35 28.88
CA GLY A 980 -17.13 9.48 27.88
C GLY A 980 -18.24 10.47 28.22
N ILE A 981 -18.56 11.37 27.29
CA ILE A 981 -19.62 12.38 27.46
C ILE A 981 -20.47 12.53 26.21
N VAL A 982 -21.79 12.61 26.40
CA VAL A 982 -22.76 13.04 25.36
C VAL A 982 -23.72 14.07 25.95
N ALA A 983 -24.28 14.92 25.10
CA ALA A 983 -25.23 15.96 25.50
C ALA A 983 -26.55 15.82 24.74
N THR A 984 -27.66 16.20 25.39
CA THR A 984 -28.90 16.47 24.66
C THR A 984 -28.71 17.67 23.73
N ALA A 985 -29.47 17.72 22.63
CA ALA A 985 -29.33 18.79 21.63
C ALA A 985 -29.43 20.21 22.23
N ASP A 986 -30.30 20.40 23.23
CA ASP A 986 -30.46 21.67 23.95
C ASP A 986 -29.35 21.96 24.98
N GLY A 987 -28.39 21.05 25.16
CA GLY A 987 -27.26 21.18 26.06
C GLY A 987 -27.62 21.20 27.55
N ALA A 988 -28.86 20.87 27.92
CA ALA A 988 -29.34 20.96 29.29
C ALA A 988 -29.01 19.71 30.13
N THR A 989 -28.94 18.54 29.48
CA THR A 989 -28.67 17.26 30.12
C THR A 989 -27.44 16.61 29.49
N LEU A 990 -26.52 16.14 30.32
CA LEU A 990 -25.34 15.38 29.91
C LEU A 990 -25.48 13.94 30.39
N ILE A 991 -24.92 12.99 29.64
CA ILE A 991 -24.63 11.64 30.14
C ILE A 991 -23.12 11.51 30.19
N ILE A 992 -22.58 11.17 31.36
CA ILE A 992 -21.14 11.00 31.60
C ILE A 992 -20.86 9.57 32.07
N ALA A 993 -19.91 8.91 31.43
CA ALA A 993 -19.37 7.64 31.85
C ALA A 993 -18.34 7.83 32.97
N HIS A 994 -18.40 6.95 33.97
CA HIS A 994 -17.38 6.82 34.99
C HIS A 994 -16.67 5.48 34.82
N THR A 995 -15.44 5.50 34.30
CA THR A 995 -14.69 4.30 33.90
C THR A 995 -14.42 3.37 35.09
N ASP A 996 -13.76 3.86 36.15
CA ASP A 996 -13.34 2.98 37.25
C ASP A 996 -14.47 2.41 38.12
N LEU A 997 -15.60 3.11 38.23
CA LEU A 997 -16.78 2.61 38.95
C LEU A 997 -17.71 1.79 38.07
N GLY A 998 -17.46 1.84 36.77
CA GLY A 998 -18.33 1.34 35.74
C GLY A 998 -19.77 1.82 35.85
N LYS A 999 -19.98 3.14 35.83
CA LYS A 999 -21.31 3.76 35.96
C LYS A 999 -21.57 4.79 34.88
N LEU A 1000 -22.86 5.06 34.63
CA LEU A 1000 -23.32 6.20 33.86
C LEU A 1000 -24.05 7.19 34.77
N TYR A 1001 -23.88 8.48 34.51
CA TYR A 1001 -24.54 9.54 35.25
C TYR A 1001 -25.26 10.49 34.31
N THR A 1002 -26.52 10.78 34.62
CA THR A 1002 -27.27 11.88 34.03
C THR A 1002 -26.98 13.14 34.83
N VAL A 1003 -26.48 14.19 34.18
CA VAL A 1003 -26.01 15.42 34.82
C VAL A 1003 -26.77 16.63 34.32
N ASP A 1004 -27.30 17.44 35.24
CA ASP A 1004 -27.85 18.77 34.93
C ASP A 1004 -26.70 19.71 34.61
N ALA A 1005 -26.61 20.16 33.35
CA ALA A 1005 -25.46 20.92 32.85
C ALA A 1005 -25.31 22.30 33.52
N ALA A 1006 -26.38 22.86 34.10
CA ALA A 1006 -26.33 24.16 34.75
C ALA A 1006 -25.78 24.11 36.18
N SER A 1007 -26.08 23.04 36.92
CA SER A 1007 -25.71 22.88 38.33
C SER A 1007 -24.62 21.86 38.58
N GLY A 1008 -24.35 20.97 37.63
CA GLY A 1008 -23.46 19.82 37.79
C GLY A 1008 -24.02 18.72 38.70
N ALA A 1009 -25.31 18.74 39.03
CA ALA A 1009 -25.92 17.70 39.84
C ALA A 1009 -26.08 16.41 39.02
N ALA A 1010 -25.35 15.37 39.42
CA ALA A 1010 -25.39 14.06 38.79
C ALA A 1010 -26.31 13.09 39.54
N THR A 1011 -27.01 12.25 38.80
CA THR A 1011 -27.78 11.11 39.30
C THR A 1011 -27.40 9.88 38.48
N GLU A 1012 -27.26 8.72 39.12
CA GLU A 1012 -26.90 7.49 38.41
C GLU A 1012 -27.99 7.11 37.39
N LEU A 1013 -27.59 6.82 36.15
CA LEU A 1013 -28.46 6.36 35.08
C LEU A 1013 -28.63 4.84 35.21
N ALA A 1014 -29.85 4.40 35.51
CA ALA A 1014 -30.12 2.99 35.77
C ALA A 1014 -30.29 2.20 34.46
N LEU A 1015 -29.44 1.20 34.23
CA LEU A 1015 -29.55 0.29 33.09
C LEU A 1015 -30.27 -1.01 33.48
N ASP A 1016 -31.22 -1.43 32.64
CA ASP A 1016 -31.88 -2.73 32.70
C ASP A 1016 -31.22 -3.69 31.69
N GLY A 1017 -30.43 -4.66 32.18
CA GLY A 1017 -29.67 -5.62 31.39
C GLY A 1017 -28.35 -6.04 32.06
N GLU A 1018 -27.73 -7.11 31.55
CA GLU A 1018 -26.37 -7.50 31.95
C GLU A 1018 -25.36 -6.63 31.18
N VAL A 1019 -25.07 -5.45 31.71
CA VAL A 1019 -24.08 -4.52 31.15
C VAL A 1019 -22.88 -4.52 32.09
N GLU A 1020 -21.78 -5.13 31.64
CA GLU A 1020 -20.49 -5.04 32.33
C GLU A 1020 -19.78 -3.78 31.83
N ILE A 1021 -19.63 -2.81 32.72
CA ILE A 1021 -19.19 -1.48 32.34
C ILE A 1021 -17.69 -1.32 32.59
N TYR A 1022 -16.93 -1.14 31.50
CA TYR A 1022 -15.60 -0.55 31.49
C TYR A 1022 -15.55 0.38 30.26
N HIS A 1023 -16.10 1.57 30.43
CA HIS A 1023 -16.43 2.50 29.34
C HIS A 1023 -15.29 3.47 29.08
N ASP A 1024 -15.11 3.77 27.81
CA ASP A 1024 -14.33 4.90 27.34
C ASP A 1024 -15.29 5.87 26.61
N GLY A 1025 -15.50 5.73 25.30
CA GLY A 1025 -16.38 6.57 24.49
C GLY A 1025 -17.89 6.27 24.54
N LEU A 1026 -18.69 7.31 24.30
CA LEU A 1026 -20.17 7.27 24.22
C LEU A 1026 -20.67 7.90 22.91
N VAL A 1027 -21.69 7.31 22.29
CA VAL A 1027 -22.35 7.90 21.10
C VAL A 1027 -23.86 7.96 21.30
N LEU A 1028 -24.45 9.15 21.13
CA LEU A 1028 -25.89 9.36 21.27
C LEU A 1028 -26.54 9.66 19.93
N ALA A 1029 -27.54 8.85 19.55
CA ALA A 1029 -28.33 9.03 18.34
C ALA A 1029 -29.82 8.97 18.65
N GLY A 1030 -30.43 10.15 18.76
CA GLY A 1030 -31.83 10.27 19.19
C GLY A 1030 -31.98 9.84 20.64
N ASP A 1031 -32.75 8.80 20.89
CA ASP A 1031 -32.94 8.15 22.21
C ASP A 1031 -32.13 6.85 22.36
N THR A 1032 -31.21 6.57 21.44
CA THR A 1032 -30.32 5.40 21.48
C THR A 1032 -28.92 5.81 21.89
N LEU A 1033 -28.38 5.19 22.93
CA LEU A 1033 -27.02 5.38 23.42
C LEU A 1033 -26.18 4.14 23.10
N TYR A 1034 -25.12 4.33 22.32
CA TYR A 1034 -24.08 3.32 22.13
C TYR A 1034 -22.98 3.55 23.15
N ILE A 1035 -22.57 2.47 23.78
CA ILE A 1035 -21.52 2.50 24.78
C ILE A 1035 -20.37 1.62 24.32
N VAL A 1036 -19.22 2.23 24.02
CA VAL A 1036 -18.01 1.53 23.64
C VAL A 1036 -17.36 0.97 24.90
N ASN A 1037 -17.13 -0.34 24.91
CA ASN A 1037 -16.52 -1.04 26.03
C ASN A 1037 -15.15 -1.54 25.64
N TYR A 1038 -14.18 -1.23 26.47
CA TYR A 1038 -12.80 -1.68 26.35
C TYR A 1038 -12.67 -3.20 26.16
N ASN A 1039 -13.59 -4.01 26.70
CA ASN A 1039 -13.55 -5.47 26.56
C ASN A 1039 -14.23 -5.94 25.26
N ASP A 1040 -13.81 -5.37 24.14
CA ASP A 1040 -14.11 -5.81 22.77
C ASP A 1040 -15.61 -5.91 22.43
N LYS A 1041 -16.43 -4.98 22.94
CA LYS A 1041 -17.88 -4.97 22.69
C LYS A 1041 -18.51 -3.59 22.78
N ILE A 1042 -19.69 -3.46 22.19
CA ILE A 1042 -20.49 -2.23 22.22
C ILE A 1042 -21.90 -2.54 22.69
N TYR A 1043 -22.42 -1.76 23.64
CA TYR A 1043 -23.79 -1.91 24.11
C TYR A 1043 -24.69 -0.89 23.45
N GLU A 1044 -25.77 -1.35 22.82
CA GLU A 1044 -26.84 -0.47 22.34
C GLU A 1044 -27.93 -0.35 23.40
N ILE A 1045 -28.16 0.85 23.91
CA ILE A 1045 -29.11 1.14 24.99
C ILE A 1045 -30.23 2.03 24.46
N ALA A 1046 -31.47 1.59 24.62
CA ALA A 1046 -32.65 2.43 24.43
C ALA A 1046 -32.92 3.24 25.71
N LEU A 1047 -32.77 4.56 25.65
CA LEU A 1047 -32.97 5.45 26.78
C LEU A 1047 -34.44 5.78 27.02
N ALA A 1048 -34.81 5.91 28.29
CA ALA A 1048 -36.12 6.41 28.68
C ALA A 1048 -36.25 7.91 28.37
N PRO A 1049 -37.46 8.43 28.10
CA PRO A 1049 -37.66 9.85 27.76
C PRO A 1049 -37.24 10.87 28.84
N ASP A 1050 -37.04 10.42 30.07
CA ASP A 1050 -36.54 11.25 31.17
C ASP A 1050 -35.01 11.20 31.32
N TRP A 1051 -34.32 10.40 30.50
CA TRP A 1051 -32.87 10.22 30.48
C TRP A 1051 -32.29 9.65 31.77
N MET A 1052 -33.12 9.07 32.64
CA MET A 1052 -32.70 8.55 33.96
C MET A 1052 -32.53 7.03 33.96
N SER A 1053 -32.95 6.36 32.90
CA SER A 1053 -32.83 4.91 32.76
C SER A 1053 -32.71 4.49 31.30
N GLY A 1054 -32.19 3.30 31.06
CA GLY A 1054 -32.09 2.71 29.73
C GLY A 1054 -32.25 1.19 29.77
N THR A 1055 -32.61 0.60 28.65
CA THR A 1055 -32.72 -0.87 28.49
C THR A 1055 -31.72 -1.33 27.45
N LEU A 1056 -30.96 -2.38 27.75
CA LEU A 1056 -30.06 -3.01 26.79
C LEU A 1056 -30.88 -3.60 25.63
N VAL A 1057 -30.61 -3.14 24.41
CA VAL A 1057 -31.23 -3.62 23.17
C VAL A 1057 -30.45 -4.82 22.64
N ARG A 1058 -29.14 -4.64 22.44
CA ARG A 1058 -28.21 -5.69 22.00
C ARG A 1058 -26.78 -5.39 22.45
N THR A 1059 -25.96 -6.44 22.44
CA THR A 1059 -24.49 -6.32 22.53
C THR A 1059 -23.93 -6.60 21.15
N VAL A 1060 -23.09 -5.71 20.65
CA VAL A 1060 -22.35 -5.85 19.39
C VAL A 1060 -20.96 -6.35 19.72
N THR A 1061 -20.53 -7.40 19.04
CA THR A 1061 -19.21 -8.01 19.16
C THR A 1061 -18.70 -8.28 17.75
N ASP A 1062 -17.39 -8.16 17.58
CA ASP A 1062 -16.71 -8.42 16.32
C ASP A 1062 -15.28 -8.90 16.65
N PRO A 1063 -14.75 -9.93 15.97
CA PRO A 1063 -13.40 -10.42 16.22
C PRO A 1063 -12.30 -9.38 16.01
N MET A 1064 -12.59 -8.30 15.26
CA MET A 1064 -11.65 -7.21 14.96
C MET A 1064 -11.81 -6.01 15.91
N LEU A 1065 -12.67 -6.11 16.94
CA LEU A 1065 -12.64 -5.20 18.08
C LEU A 1065 -11.52 -5.62 19.02
N GLU A 1066 -10.56 -4.71 19.23
CA GLU A 1066 -9.41 -4.92 20.11
C GLU A 1066 -9.16 -3.66 20.95
N ALA A 1067 -9.57 -3.74 22.22
CA ALA A 1067 -9.56 -2.64 23.18
C ALA A 1067 -10.07 -1.31 22.59
N PRO A 1068 -11.33 -1.24 22.11
CA PRO A 1068 -11.84 -0.07 21.43
C PRO A 1068 -11.99 1.12 22.40
N ALA A 1069 -11.62 2.31 21.93
CA ALA A 1069 -11.69 3.55 22.73
C ALA A 1069 -13.01 4.30 22.51
N THR A 1070 -13.39 4.56 21.26
CA THR A 1070 -14.61 5.33 20.97
C THR A 1070 -15.19 5.00 19.61
N ALA A 1071 -16.30 5.65 19.25
CA ALA A 1071 -16.95 5.47 17.96
C ALA A 1071 -17.65 6.74 17.46
N ALA A 1072 -17.97 6.78 16.18
CA ALA A 1072 -18.83 7.80 15.58
C ALA A 1072 -19.81 7.17 14.58
N ILE A 1073 -20.93 7.86 14.35
CA ILE A 1073 -21.95 7.41 13.40
C ILE A 1073 -21.77 8.15 12.08
N TYR A 1074 -21.76 7.39 10.99
CA TYR A 1074 -21.87 7.91 9.64
C TYR A 1074 -22.83 7.02 8.86
N ASP A 1075 -23.85 7.64 8.26
CA ASP A 1075 -24.98 6.97 7.62
C ASP A 1075 -25.64 5.92 8.55
N ASP A 1076 -25.82 4.69 8.08
CA ASP A 1076 -26.39 3.56 8.83
C ASP A 1076 -25.33 2.68 9.53
N ALA A 1077 -24.11 3.21 9.75
CA ALA A 1077 -23.00 2.49 10.37
C ALA A 1077 -22.36 3.22 11.57
N LEU A 1078 -21.71 2.44 12.43
CA LEU A 1078 -20.88 2.87 13.53
C LEU A 1078 -19.42 2.59 13.19
N TYR A 1079 -18.58 3.62 13.16
CA TYR A 1079 -17.14 3.50 12.94
C TYR A 1079 -16.43 3.56 14.29
N VAL A 1080 -15.68 2.51 14.61
CA VAL A 1080 -15.12 2.29 15.95
C VAL A 1080 -13.61 2.31 15.89
N VAL A 1081 -12.98 3.04 16.82
CA VAL A 1081 -11.52 3.14 16.93
C VAL A 1081 -10.99 2.02 17.81
N ASN A 1082 -10.08 1.19 17.26
CA ASN A 1082 -9.33 0.22 18.05
C ASN A 1082 -8.06 0.85 18.60
N ALA A 1083 -8.03 1.09 19.92
CA ALA A 1083 -6.88 1.71 20.57
C ALA A 1083 -5.85 0.68 21.05
N ARG A 1084 -6.22 -0.61 21.10
CA ARG A 1084 -5.32 -1.74 21.39
C ARG A 1084 -4.46 -1.51 22.64
N TRP A 1085 -5.03 -0.97 23.70
CA TRP A 1085 -4.30 -0.58 24.92
C TRP A 1085 -3.51 -1.73 25.57
N ASP A 1086 -3.94 -2.98 25.37
CA ASP A 1086 -3.25 -4.19 25.86
C ASP A 1086 -2.13 -4.70 24.93
N ALA A 1087 -2.06 -4.22 23.69
CA ALA A 1087 -1.02 -4.58 22.74
C ALA A 1087 0.31 -3.86 23.04
N GLU A 1088 1.42 -4.46 22.62
CA GLU A 1088 2.72 -3.80 22.68
C GLU A 1088 2.72 -2.58 21.74
N GLN A 1089 3.10 -1.42 22.29
CA GLN A 1089 3.07 -0.14 21.59
C GLN A 1089 4.46 0.15 21.01
N THR A 1090 4.61 -0.07 19.70
CA THR A 1090 5.83 0.12 18.90
C THR A 1090 5.52 0.99 17.67
N PRO A 1091 6.52 1.55 16.98
CA PRO A 1091 6.31 2.26 15.71
C PRO A 1091 5.58 1.40 14.66
N ASP A 1092 5.75 0.07 14.70
CA ASP A 1092 5.14 -0.86 13.76
C ASP A 1092 3.76 -1.38 14.22
N THR A 1093 3.27 -0.96 15.38
CA THR A 1093 1.98 -1.45 15.90
C THR A 1093 0.84 -0.89 15.05
N GLU A 1094 0.11 -1.78 14.40
CA GLU A 1094 -1.02 -1.43 13.53
C GLU A 1094 -2.26 -0.98 14.32
N PHE A 1095 -2.99 -0.02 13.76
CA PHE A 1095 -4.27 0.46 14.26
C PHE A 1095 -5.27 0.62 13.11
N TRP A 1096 -6.56 0.48 13.40
CA TRP A 1096 -7.61 0.60 12.40
C TRP A 1096 -8.92 1.12 12.98
N LEU A 1097 -9.76 1.70 12.12
CA LEU A 1097 -11.19 1.82 12.36
C LEU A 1097 -11.90 0.58 11.84
N ILE A 1098 -12.94 0.15 12.54
CA ILE A 1098 -13.85 -0.88 12.06
C ILE A 1098 -15.24 -0.29 11.80
N GLN A 1099 -15.84 -0.63 10.66
CA GLN A 1099 -17.22 -0.31 10.35
C GLN A 1099 -18.17 -1.40 10.85
N LEU A 1100 -19.11 -1.04 11.73
CA LEU A 1100 -20.12 -1.94 12.28
C LEU A 1100 -21.53 -1.49 11.89
N LYS A 1101 -22.38 -2.44 11.51
CA LYS A 1101 -23.77 -2.16 11.14
C LYS A 1101 -24.62 -1.73 12.35
N ARG A 1102 -25.38 -0.65 12.16
CA ARG A 1102 -26.22 -0.05 13.21
C ARG A 1102 -27.58 -0.73 13.37
#